data_AF-A0AAV0BME2-F1
#
_entry.id   AF-A0AAV0BME2-F1
#
_cell.length_a   1.000
_cell.length_b   1.000
_cell.length_c   1.000
_cell.angle_alpha   90.00
_cell.angle_beta   90.00
_cell.angle_gamma   90.00
#
_symmetry.space_group_name_H-M   'P 1'
#
loop_
_entity.id
_entity.type
_entity.pdbx_description
1 polymer ?
#
loop_
_entity_poly.entity_id
_entity_poly.type
_entity_poly.pdbx_seq_one_letter_code
_entity_poly.pdbx_strand_id
1 'polypeptide(L)'
;MSDRLFYPRRVVVYSSSININLIIIITIIIITITINSVSTSHHSFNQLILSSIKSQPSTQSVSLIDILSNSTQHTKLLLLIQRSRLIPTINLLKNSTLLAPTDDAIDRYLGNLPPTLDPSPLSINPELDDSLIYRSDDNLMSHSRQTILYHLLNLSLSLSSISSTVPQPFETLLHPPSENSDSGLLAGHGQRINFINLNGQIHAGVNGSGLGGVQLPSGDRFLWADNGLLIPIDDVLTPPPSVAQIIRTDPRLSIYRSILPDKFIGSLHSMPHLTLFSPDNQAWGSLGPIEMEYLRSSYGAEDSIKLFQKFTSQNVLGEHQIGYLDRLQDALRNRTEPTDLLLSTIDGQPIQIRLDQGSGPGGGSGKLLVNGSEILQSDILASNGVLHIVPKLLLPPDGNPISMNAEKYLVALNCSKFVSLFRSANLSTTYLTNSSSQSPSLTILAPNDEAVGHFEKTFNLFSSNDSAESLKRLLSYHVIRGKYLIDSLDDGMLLSTELLLGDGSNSELRQRMPVSVSSSDSTSSPSFQWSSSGKNQSLIVGFGGANFLGVKPVEIGNTVIYIVSQMIEPPSDLLRVALSDIRLSTCVASIFSVKLEEEFKSLSAITFLVPTNDAFAELGLIMDYLLLERSREDLIKVLRYHTLTEPIYLGDLKIGHNKRYPTLEGGEIYIDKLGTGPRNVTIHGPTLTGVPLNGETRDSEVVNEKDLLVENGSIEIIDQVELPTDVEITVKKLILGAKASTMLELIETSNLSWVLNSDLKDGRFENSTHDNSRNYQSSSRGFQRSFSILCPTDEAFTKINLTYYLEDRIRLQELVLQHIIPTDPSSFDQNDGNQDEVVEPFRPLYIGDGKVYSTLLSSAEGGPSGYGEVSFRPIEPSSASRKSLKIFKSNGNKGDDDNGGGDDFGSRKKPKWMIGIKGARGSYKDGSRHYSSRIINYGRASPRLILGLQSGRIITIGGGILSLDSVLEPYKPNAWNIWGRYLVGCGFLFLLILLAGAAGYKIYSRRKFVPILLFKKRTC
;
A
#
# COMPACT_ATOMS: atom_id res chain seq x y z
N MET A 1 -66.15 -48.28 18.55
CA MET A 1 -65.65 -49.65 18.35
C MET A 1 -64.33 -49.76 19.09
N SER A 2 -64.09 -50.59 20.10
CA SER A 2 -64.87 -51.54 20.92
C SER A 2 -63.80 -52.22 21.78
N ASP A 3 -63.81 -52.03 23.10
CA ASP A 3 -64.16 -53.06 24.10
C ASP A 3 -63.06 -54.13 24.30
N ARG A 4 -62.41 -54.15 25.47
CA ARG A 4 -62.74 -54.91 26.70
C ARG A 4 -62.12 -56.32 26.72
N LEU A 5 -61.40 -56.56 27.83
CA LEU A 5 -61.45 -57.73 28.73
C LEU A 5 -61.51 -59.14 28.10
N PHE A 6 -60.60 -60.02 28.51
CA PHE A 6 -60.89 -61.20 29.36
C PHE A 6 -59.68 -62.17 29.43
N TYR A 7 -59.21 -62.42 30.66
CA TYR A 7 -58.62 -63.70 31.13
C TYR A 7 -59.61 -64.88 30.84
N PRO A 8 -59.32 -66.21 30.98
CA PRO A 8 -58.39 -66.86 31.95
C PRO A 8 -57.76 -68.24 31.56
N ARG A 9 -57.08 -68.85 32.55
CA ARG A 9 -56.85 -70.31 32.82
C ARG A 9 -55.67 -71.00 32.09
N ARG A 10 -54.92 -71.94 32.69
CA ARG A 10 -54.81 -72.55 34.04
C ARG A 10 -53.58 -73.50 34.03
N VAL A 11 -52.82 -73.53 35.14
CA VAL A 11 -52.38 -74.69 35.97
C VAL A 11 -51.49 -75.76 35.29
N VAL A 12 -50.32 -76.15 35.84
CA VAL A 12 -50.04 -77.17 36.90
C VAL A 12 -48.56 -76.98 37.33
N VAL A 13 -48.18 -76.56 38.55
CA VAL A 13 -47.98 -77.28 39.85
C VAL A 13 -46.94 -78.42 39.85
N TYR A 14 -45.81 -78.21 40.55
CA TYR A 14 -45.13 -79.14 41.49
C TYR A 14 -44.29 -78.24 42.43
N SER A 15 -44.77 -77.90 43.63
CA SER A 15 -44.63 -78.62 44.90
C SER A 15 -43.18 -78.95 45.30
N SER A 16 -42.69 -78.23 46.31
CA SER A 16 -41.83 -78.79 47.36
C SER A 16 -42.00 -77.94 48.61
N SER A 17 -42.94 -78.39 49.44
CA SER A 17 -43.16 -77.94 50.80
C SER A 17 -41.95 -78.31 51.66
N ILE A 18 -41.52 -77.44 52.58
CA ILE A 18 -41.10 -77.82 53.94
C ILE A 18 -40.97 -76.57 54.85
N ASN A 19 -41.81 -76.60 55.90
CA ASN A 19 -41.65 -76.10 57.28
C ASN A 19 -41.56 -74.59 57.59
N ILE A 20 -42.71 -73.93 57.48
CA ILE A 20 -43.05 -72.64 58.11
C ILE A 20 -42.93 -72.67 59.66
N ASN A 21 -42.89 -73.85 60.28
CA ASN A 21 -42.66 -73.98 61.73
C ASN A 21 -41.22 -73.65 62.18
N LEU A 22 -40.22 -73.60 61.29
CA LEU A 22 -38.85 -73.21 61.65
C LEU A 22 -38.68 -71.68 61.73
N ILE A 23 -39.44 -70.92 60.93
CA ILE A 23 -39.34 -69.45 60.86
C ILE A 23 -40.06 -68.78 62.03
N ILE A 24 -41.14 -69.39 62.54
CA ILE A 24 -41.85 -68.93 63.74
C ILE A 24 -41.03 -69.23 65.01
N ILE A 25 -40.27 -70.34 65.05
CA ILE A 25 -39.39 -70.66 66.18
C ILE A 25 -38.14 -69.75 66.19
N ILE A 26 -37.56 -69.42 65.03
CA ILE A 26 -36.39 -68.51 64.96
C ILE A 26 -36.78 -67.06 65.31
N THR A 27 -37.98 -66.61 64.93
CA THR A 27 -38.47 -65.27 65.32
C THR A 27 -38.87 -65.20 66.81
N ILE A 28 -39.39 -66.29 67.40
CA ILE A 28 -39.67 -66.34 68.84
C ILE A 28 -38.37 -66.45 69.66
N ILE A 29 -37.32 -67.13 69.17
CA ILE A 29 -35.99 -67.19 69.83
C ILE A 29 -35.25 -65.84 69.79
N ILE A 30 -35.37 -65.07 68.70
CA ILE A 30 -34.73 -63.74 68.60
C ILE A 30 -35.46 -62.70 69.47
N ILE A 31 -36.78 -62.86 69.68
CA ILE A 31 -37.58 -62.00 70.57
C ILE A 31 -37.43 -62.41 72.05
N THR A 32 -37.08 -63.66 72.36
CA THR A 32 -36.76 -64.09 73.75
C THR A 32 -35.30 -63.88 74.16
N ILE A 33 -34.35 -63.76 73.22
CA ILE A 33 -32.95 -63.39 73.50
C ILE A 33 -32.79 -61.87 73.74
N THR A 34 -33.73 -61.03 73.29
CA THR A 34 -33.71 -59.58 73.53
C THR A 34 -34.51 -59.12 74.76
N ILE A 35 -35.29 -60.01 75.40
CA ILE A 35 -36.11 -59.66 76.57
C ILE A 35 -35.61 -60.33 77.88
N ASN A 36 -34.59 -61.20 77.85
CA ASN A 36 -34.03 -61.85 79.05
C ASN A 36 -32.50 -61.68 79.25
N SER A 37 -31.96 -60.49 78.97
CA SER A 37 -30.63 -60.08 79.46
C SER A 37 -30.59 -58.66 80.03
N VAL A 38 -31.67 -58.28 80.74
CA VAL A 38 -31.66 -57.22 81.74
C VAL A 38 -31.79 -57.89 83.11
N SER A 39 -30.87 -57.53 84.01
CA SER A 39 -30.78 -57.92 85.43
C SER A 39 -29.96 -59.19 85.72
N THR A 40 -28.63 -59.05 85.71
CA THR A 40 -27.73 -59.47 86.82
C THR A 40 -26.28 -59.12 86.49
N SER A 41 -25.89 -57.86 86.76
CA SER A 41 -24.51 -57.51 87.13
C SER A 41 -24.51 -56.23 87.98
N HIS A 42 -25.32 -56.26 89.03
CA HIS A 42 -25.00 -55.56 90.29
C HIS A 42 -23.74 -56.21 90.88
N HIS A 43 -22.56 -55.74 90.50
CA HIS A 43 -21.36 -55.64 91.36
C HIS A 43 -20.14 -55.27 90.51
N SER A 44 -20.03 -53.97 90.20
CA SER A 44 -18.79 -53.19 90.12
C SER A 44 -19.17 -51.71 89.92
N PHE A 45 -20.14 -51.26 90.72
CA PHE A 45 -20.75 -49.91 90.67
C PHE A 45 -20.43 -49.09 91.93
N ASN A 46 -19.38 -49.46 92.69
CA ASN A 46 -19.06 -48.86 93.99
C ASN A 46 -17.60 -48.37 94.14
N GLN A 47 -16.90 -48.01 93.06
CA GLN A 47 -15.59 -47.35 93.17
C GLN A 47 -15.35 -46.13 92.26
N LEU A 48 -16.42 -45.45 91.82
CA LEU A 48 -16.34 -44.11 91.20
C LEU A 48 -17.44 -43.16 91.71
N ILE A 49 -17.84 -43.29 92.99
CA ILE A 49 -18.84 -42.43 93.66
C ILE A 49 -18.23 -41.55 94.79
N LEU A 50 -16.91 -41.43 94.92
CA LEU A 50 -16.33 -40.50 95.91
C LEU A 50 -15.23 -39.59 95.32
N SER A 51 -15.67 -38.64 94.49
CA SER A 51 -15.09 -37.30 94.20
C SER A 51 -15.47 -36.94 92.75
N SER A 52 -16.45 -36.11 92.43
CA SER A 52 -16.66 -34.72 92.85
C SER A 52 -18.10 -34.35 92.48
N ILE A 53 -19.00 -34.44 93.46
CA ILE A 53 -20.27 -33.72 93.42
C ILE A 53 -19.99 -32.29 93.92
N LYS A 54 -19.84 -31.37 92.97
CA LYS A 54 -20.13 -29.94 93.05
C LYS A 54 -20.31 -29.55 91.59
N SER A 55 -21.53 -29.48 91.08
CA SER A 55 -22.40 -28.34 91.29
C SER A 55 -23.88 -28.74 91.27
N GLN A 56 -24.66 -28.05 92.09
CA GLN A 56 -26.12 -28.07 92.07
C GLN A 56 -26.66 -27.71 90.67
N PRO A 57 -27.87 -28.15 90.28
CA PRO A 57 -28.55 -27.58 89.13
C PRO A 57 -29.07 -26.20 89.55
N SER A 58 -28.32 -25.15 89.26
CA SER A 58 -28.90 -23.81 89.19
C SER A 58 -29.73 -23.75 87.92
N THR A 59 -31.03 -23.58 88.07
CA THR A 59 -31.97 -23.17 87.04
C THR A 59 -31.67 -21.74 86.58
N GLN A 60 -30.52 -21.55 85.94
CA GLN A 60 -30.16 -20.34 85.21
C GLN A 60 -29.60 -20.81 83.87
N SER A 61 -30.35 -20.57 82.80
CA SER A 61 -29.87 -20.86 81.46
C SER A 61 -28.68 -19.94 81.16
N VAL A 62 -27.51 -20.50 80.88
CA VAL A 62 -26.29 -19.73 80.60
C VAL A 62 -26.21 -19.51 79.09
N SER A 63 -26.40 -18.26 78.66
CA SER A 63 -26.28 -17.88 77.24
C SER A 63 -24.83 -17.61 76.86
N LEU A 64 -24.53 -17.59 75.54
CA LEU A 64 -23.22 -17.19 75.00
C LEU A 64 -22.78 -15.80 75.50
N ILE A 65 -23.73 -14.87 75.69
CA ILE A 65 -23.44 -13.54 76.23
C ILE A 65 -23.08 -13.62 77.72
N ASP A 66 -23.70 -14.52 78.48
CA ASP A 66 -23.36 -14.72 79.90
C ASP A 66 -21.93 -15.29 80.03
N ILE A 67 -21.54 -16.21 79.14
CA ILE A 67 -20.15 -16.73 79.06
C ILE A 67 -19.16 -15.61 78.73
N LEU A 68 -19.47 -14.77 77.73
CA LEU A 68 -18.61 -13.64 77.34
C LEU A 68 -18.48 -12.61 78.47
N SER A 69 -19.59 -12.27 79.16
CA SER A 69 -19.59 -11.30 80.25
C SER A 69 -18.80 -11.75 81.48
N ASN A 70 -18.69 -13.06 81.69
CA ASN A 70 -17.90 -13.65 82.77
C ASN A 70 -16.43 -13.90 82.36
N SER A 71 -16.06 -13.67 81.11
CA SER A 71 -14.71 -13.91 80.60
C SER A 71 -13.85 -12.64 80.68
N THR A 72 -12.70 -12.73 81.34
CA THR A 72 -11.71 -11.63 81.40
C THR A 72 -10.91 -11.45 80.11
N GLN A 73 -11.09 -12.34 79.12
CA GLN A 73 -10.33 -12.36 77.86
C GLN A 73 -11.12 -11.86 76.65
N HIS A 74 -12.40 -11.51 76.82
CA HIS A 74 -13.30 -11.12 75.72
C HIS A 74 -14.02 -9.79 76.01
N THR A 75 -13.41 -8.93 76.83
CA THR A 75 -14.02 -7.66 77.27
C THR A 75 -14.22 -6.69 76.11
N LYS A 76 -13.25 -6.63 75.17
CA LYS A 76 -13.31 -5.79 73.97
C LYS A 76 -14.32 -6.33 72.97
N LEU A 77 -14.36 -7.65 72.79
CA LEU A 77 -15.36 -8.31 71.93
C LEU A 77 -16.78 -8.05 72.43
N LEU A 78 -17.02 -8.16 73.74
CA LEU A 78 -18.33 -7.88 74.34
C LEU A 78 -18.76 -6.43 74.11
N LEU A 79 -17.85 -5.47 74.27
CA LEU A 79 -18.09 -4.06 73.99
C LEU A 79 -18.44 -3.82 72.51
N LEU A 80 -17.79 -4.52 71.58
CA LEU A 80 -18.09 -4.45 70.15
C LEU A 80 -19.46 -5.06 69.80
N ILE A 81 -19.84 -6.16 70.45
CA ILE A 81 -21.17 -6.79 70.30
C ILE A 81 -22.27 -5.86 70.84
N GLN A 82 -22.02 -5.18 71.97
CA GLN A 82 -22.92 -4.16 72.53
C GLN A 82 -23.10 -2.99 71.55
N ARG A 83 -22.00 -2.42 71.04
CA ARG A 83 -22.03 -1.27 70.12
C ARG A 83 -22.69 -1.59 68.78
N SER A 84 -22.49 -2.80 68.25
CA SER A 84 -23.10 -3.27 67.00
C SER A 84 -24.57 -3.73 67.13
N ARG A 85 -25.14 -3.68 68.35
CA ARG A 85 -26.53 -4.08 68.67
C ARG A 85 -26.83 -5.53 68.29
N LEU A 86 -25.87 -6.44 68.46
CA LEU A 86 -26.02 -7.86 68.13
C LEU A 86 -26.46 -8.75 69.30
N ILE A 87 -26.54 -8.23 70.53
CA ILE A 87 -26.99 -8.98 71.72
C ILE A 87 -28.36 -9.67 71.50
N PRO A 88 -29.42 -8.97 71.02
CA PRO A 88 -30.71 -9.62 70.81
C PRO A 88 -30.61 -10.72 69.74
N THR A 89 -29.82 -10.50 68.70
CA THR A 89 -29.61 -11.50 67.63
C THR A 89 -28.94 -12.74 68.17
N ILE A 90 -27.84 -12.62 68.93
CA ILE A 90 -27.08 -13.76 69.48
C ILE A 90 -27.94 -14.56 70.48
N ASN A 91 -28.73 -13.89 71.31
CA ASN A 91 -29.62 -14.57 72.27
C ASN A 91 -30.80 -15.30 71.61
N LEU A 92 -31.23 -14.87 70.41
CA LEU A 92 -32.30 -15.51 69.65
C LEU A 92 -31.84 -16.77 68.88
N LEU A 93 -30.54 -16.88 68.59
CA LEU A 93 -30.00 -18.05 67.89
C LEU A 93 -30.09 -19.29 68.79
N LYS A 94 -30.45 -20.44 68.18
CA LYS A 94 -30.44 -21.74 68.85
C LYS A 94 -29.36 -22.60 68.21
N ASN A 95 -28.48 -23.18 69.02
CA ASN A 95 -27.34 -23.99 68.57
C ASN A 95 -26.39 -23.23 67.63
N SER A 96 -25.91 -22.05 68.02
CA SER A 96 -24.93 -21.28 67.23
C SER A 96 -23.48 -21.58 67.63
N THR A 97 -22.49 -21.29 66.78
CA THR A 97 -21.07 -21.28 67.17
C THR A 97 -20.51 -19.89 67.03
N LEU A 98 -19.92 -19.35 68.08
CA LEU A 98 -19.19 -18.08 68.06
C LEU A 98 -17.69 -18.35 68.13
N LEU A 99 -16.97 -17.99 67.07
CA LEU A 99 -15.52 -17.92 67.06
C LEU A 99 -15.12 -16.59 67.73
N ALA A 100 -14.79 -16.63 69.02
CA ALA A 100 -14.61 -15.44 69.83
C ALA A 100 -13.14 -15.00 69.85
N PRO A 101 -12.74 -13.91 69.17
CA PRO A 101 -11.37 -13.42 69.27
C PRO A 101 -11.08 -12.89 70.66
N THR A 102 -9.92 -13.28 71.20
CA THR A 102 -9.42 -12.79 72.49
C THR A 102 -9.05 -11.30 72.42
N ASP A 103 -9.01 -10.63 73.57
CA ASP A 103 -8.64 -9.22 73.66
C ASP A 103 -7.23 -8.97 73.06
N ASP A 104 -6.29 -9.91 73.27
CA ASP A 104 -4.94 -9.89 72.65
C ASP A 104 -4.95 -10.08 71.13
N ALA A 105 -5.91 -10.85 70.61
CA ALA A 105 -6.11 -11.02 69.16
C ALA A 105 -6.60 -9.72 68.52
N ILE A 106 -7.56 -9.06 69.16
CA ILE A 106 -8.10 -7.76 68.71
C ILE A 106 -7.02 -6.69 68.73
N ASP A 107 -6.19 -6.63 69.77
CA ASP A 107 -5.08 -5.66 69.86
C ASP A 107 -4.02 -5.86 68.80
N ARG A 108 -3.64 -7.12 68.52
CA ARG A 108 -2.70 -7.44 67.44
C ARG A 108 -3.27 -7.08 66.07
N TYR A 109 -4.55 -7.37 65.84
CA TYR A 109 -5.23 -6.98 64.60
C TYR A 109 -5.21 -5.46 64.39
N LEU A 110 -5.50 -4.69 65.45
CA LEU A 110 -5.47 -3.23 65.43
C LEU A 110 -4.08 -2.65 65.22
N GLY A 111 -3.05 -3.23 65.85
CA GLY A 111 -1.67 -2.79 65.73
C GLY A 111 -1.02 -3.08 64.36
N ASN A 112 -1.53 -4.05 63.61
CA ASN A 112 -1.02 -4.44 62.29
C ASN A 112 -1.63 -3.66 61.11
N LEU A 113 -2.54 -2.71 61.35
CA LEU A 113 -3.15 -1.89 60.31
C LEU A 113 -2.21 -0.73 59.89
N PRO A 114 -2.06 -0.43 58.58
CA PRO A 114 -1.15 0.62 58.11
C PRO A 114 -1.59 2.03 58.53
N PRO A 115 -0.66 2.95 58.84
CA PRO A 115 -0.96 4.27 59.44
C PRO A 115 -1.61 5.30 58.50
N THR A 116 -1.91 4.93 57.25
CA THR A 116 -2.49 5.81 56.22
C THR A 116 -3.99 5.59 55.98
N LEU A 117 -4.62 4.70 56.75
CA LEU A 117 -6.07 4.59 56.87
C LEU A 117 -6.43 5.20 58.23
N ASP A 118 -7.40 6.12 58.26
CA ASP A 118 -7.96 6.70 59.49
C ASP A 118 -8.24 5.61 60.55
N PRO A 119 -8.11 5.94 61.85
CA PRO A 119 -8.10 4.96 62.94
C PRO A 119 -9.24 3.96 62.81
N SER A 120 -8.85 2.70 62.77
CA SER A 120 -9.66 1.53 62.47
C SER A 120 -11.01 1.51 63.21
N PRO A 121 -12.08 0.94 62.61
CA PRO A 121 -13.44 0.79 63.19
C PRO A 121 -13.53 -0.10 64.45
N LEU A 122 -12.41 -0.65 64.90
CA LEU A 122 -12.26 -1.46 66.11
C LEU A 122 -11.43 -0.75 67.20
N SER A 123 -10.90 0.46 66.96
CA SER A 123 -10.12 1.19 67.95
C SER A 123 -11.03 1.69 69.09
N ILE A 124 -10.77 1.20 70.30
CA ILE A 124 -11.45 1.64 71.51
C ILE A 124 -10.51 2.65 72.18
N ASN A 125 -10.59 3.92 71.78
CA ASN A 125 -9.92 5.00 72.54
C ASN A 125 -10.79 5.36 73.75
N PRO A 126 -10.33 5.18 75.00
CA PRO A 126 -11.11 5.49 76.20
C PRO A 126 -11.17 6.99 76.55
N GLU A 127 -10.39 7.85 75.88
CA GLU A 127 -10.21 9.26 76.29
C GLU A 127 -10.99 10.30 75.46
N LEU A 128 -11.90 9.86 74.58
CA LEU A 128 -12.78 10.77 73.82
C LEU A 128 -14.23 10.57 74.22
N ASP A 129 -14.50 10.81 75.51
CA ASP A 129 -15.84 10.95 76.06
C ASP A 129 -16.38 12.35 75.75
N ASP A 130 -17.68 12.42 75.47
CA ASP A 130 -18.57 13.60 75.44
C ASP A 130 -18.76 14.49 74.19
N SER A 131 -18.04 14.35 73.06
CA SER A 131 -18.24 15.26 71.91
C SER A 131 -18.59 14.67 70.54
N LEU A 132 -19.01 13.40 70.45
CA LEU A 132 -19.35 12.73 69.18
C LEU A 132 -20.82 12.24 69.10
N ILE A 133 -21.73 12.86 69.83
CA ILE A 133 -23.17 12.50 69.80
C ILE A 133 -23.89 13.05 68.55
N TYR A 134 -23.26 13.96 67.78
CA TYR A 134 -23.86 14.50 66.55
C TYR A 134 -22.81 14.73 65.45
N ARG A 135 -22.32 13.66 64.83
CA ARG A 135 -21.87 13.66 63.42
C ARG A 135 -21.51 12.24 62.96
N SER A 136 -22.31 11.73 62.03
CA SER A 136 -21.96 10.77 60.97
C SER A 136 -21.01 9.63 61.33
N ASP A 137 -21.52 8.42 61.62
CA ASP A 137 -20.77 7.16 61.42
C ASP A 137 -21.70 5.91 61.40
N ASP A 138 -22.76 5.91 60.58
CA ASP A 138 -23.53 4.69 60.29
C ASP A 138 -22.65 3.60 59.61
N ASN A 139 -21.59 4.03 58.91
CA ASN A 139 -20.67 3.14 58.20
C ASN A 139 -19.71 2.38 59.14
N LEU A 140 -19.24 3.01 60.23
CA LEU A 140 -18.32 2.35 61.17
C LEU A 140 -19.02 1.24 61.97
N MET A 141 -20.27 1.45 62.38
CA MET A 141 -21.06 0.43 63.08
C MET A 141 -21.43 -0.74 62.17
N SER A 142 -21.65 -0.49 60.86
CA SER A 142 -21.93 -1.51 59.86
C SER A 142 -20.75 -2.47 59.64
N HIS A 143 -19.52 -1.95 59.53
CA HIS A 143 -18.33 -2.78 59.31
C HIS A 143 -18.01 -3.70 60.50
N SER A 144 -18.05 -3.18 61.73
CA SER A 144 -17.81 -3.97 62.93
C SER A 144 -18.90 -5.03 63.13
N ARG A 145 -20.16 -4.70 62.81
CA ARG A 145 -21.27 -5.66 62.80
C ARG A 145 -21.04 -6.79 61.79
N GLN A 146 -20.63 -6.48 60.56
CA GLN A 146 -20.34 -7.49 59.52
C GLN A 146 -19.19 -8.42 59.93
N THR A 147 -18.14 -7.86 60.52
CA THR A 147 -16.99 -8.64 61.01
C THR A 147 -17.42 -9.62 62.11
N ILE A 148 -18.25 -9.19 63.07
CA ILE A 148 -18.78 -10.09 64.12
C ILE A 148 -19.70 -11.16 63.53
N LEU A 149 -20.56 -10.81 62.58
CA LEU A 149 -21.44 -11.77 61.90
C LEU A 149 -20.65 -12.85 61.13
N TYR A 150 -19.44 -12.53 60.67
CA TYR A 150 -18.55 -13.51 60.02
C TYR A 150 -17.99 -14.56 61.01
N HIS A 151 -17.87 -14.20 62.29
CA HIS A 151 -17.41 -15.11 63.34
C HIS A 151 -18.53 -16.02 63.89
N LEU A 152 -19.78 -15.80 63.47
CA LEU A 152 -20.94 -16.54 63.93
C LEU A 152 -21.42 -17.56 62.89
N LEU A 153 -21.62 -18.79 63.35
CA LEU A 153 -22.23 -19.88 62.59
C LEU A 153 -23.61 -20.20 63.15
N ASN A 154 -24.58 -20.49 62.28
CA ASN A 154 -25.93 -20.89 62.67
C ASN A 154 -26.06 -22.40 62.96
N LEU A 155 -24.99 -23.01 63.49
CA LEU A 155 -24.93 -24.40 63.88
C LEU A 155 -23.87 -24.60 64.97
N SER A 156 -24.03 -25.64 65.77
CA SER A 156 -23.05 -26.05 66.77
C SER A 156 -22.05 -27.01 66.10
N LEU A 157 -20.78 -26.62 66.07
CA LEU A 157 -19.72 -27.44 65.46
C LEU A 157 -19.46 -28.70 66.29
N SER A 158 -19.37 -29.86 65.63
CA SER A 158 -18.85 -31.08 66.23
C SER A 158 -17.37 -31.25 65.90
N LEU A 159 -16.55 -31.73 66.83
CA LEU A 159 -15.13 -32.00 66.55
C LEU A 159 -14.95 -32.98 65.38
N SER A 160 -15.90 -33.90 65.18
CA SER A 160 -15.91 -34.82 64.04
C SER A 160 -16.13 -34.14 62.69
N SER A 161 -16.87 -33.02 62.64
CA SER A 161 -17.18 -32.32 61.38
C SER A 161 -16.05 -31.41 60.89
N ILE A 162 -15.10 -31.07 61.76
CA ILE A 162 -13.98 -30.15 61.46
C ILE A 162 -12.60 -30.83 61.49
N SER A 163 -12.54 -32.13 61.79
CA SER A 163 -11.29 -32.91 61.84
C SER A 163 -10.85 -33.50 60.49
N SER A 164 -11.43 -33.06 59.38
CA SER A 164 -11.09 -33.53 58.03
C SER A 164 -9.78 -32.94 57.54
N THR A 165 -8.97 -33.72 56.82
CA THR A 165 -7.77 -33.24 56.12
C THR A 165 -8.10 -32.47 54.83
N VAL A 166 -9.38 -32.42 54.44
CA VAL A 166 -9.90 -31.64 53.31
C VAL A 166 -10.72 -30.47 53.86
N PRO A 167 -10.56 -29.24 53.34
CA PRO A 167 -11.35 -28.09 53.76
C PRO A 167 -12.86 -28.37 53.77
N GLN A 168 -13.51 -28.11 54.89
CA GLN A 168 -14.96 -28.25 55.08
C GLN A 168 -15.61 -26.87 55.12
N PRO A 169 -16.46 -26.50 54.15
CA PRO A 169 -17.11 -25.19 54.12
C PRO A 169 -18.33 -25.12 55.06
N PHE A 170 -18.45 -24.03 55.79
CA PHE A 170 -19.63 -23.69 56.60
C PHE A 170 -20.09 -22.27 56.32
N GLU A 171 -21.40 -22.03 56.35
CA GLU A 171 -22.00 -20.71 56.13
C GLU A 171 -22.10 -19.93 57.45
N THR A 172 -21.60 -18.70 57.42
CA THR A 172 -21.65 -17.74 58.54
C THR A 172 -22.95 -16.93 58.50
N LEU A 173 -23.22 -16.15 59.55
CA LEU A 173 -24.36 -15.24 59.57
C LEU A 173 -24.12 -13.93 58.79
N LEU A 174 -22.93 -13.73 58.23
CA LEU A 174 -22.64 -12.59 57.39
C LEU A 174 -23.35 -12.74 56.03
N HIS A 175 -24.33 -11.89 55.77
CA HIS A 175 -24.97 -11.77 54.47
C HIS A 175 -24.60 -10.40 53.88
N PRO A 176 -23.69 -10.35 52.88
CA PRO A 176 -23.26 -9.10 52.31
C PRO A 176 -24.44 -8.38 51.62
N PRO A 177 -24.74 -7.13 52.01
CA PRO A 177 -25.88 -6.40 51.48
C PRO A 177 -25.66 -6.05 50.00
N SER A 178 -26.74 -6.02 49.22
CA SER A 178 -26.75 -5.58 47.82
C SER A 178 -27.76 -4.47 47.65
N GLU A 179 -27.41 -3.43 46.88
CA GLU A 179 -28.34 -2.34 46.54
C GLU A 179 -29.39 -2.77 45.50
N ASN A 180 -29.10 -3.81 44.72
CA ASN A 180 -29.85 -4.17 43.52
C ASN A 180 -30.50 -5.56 43.56
N SER A 181 -30.27 -6.36 44.61
CA SER A 181 -30.82 -7.71 44.73
C SER A 181 -31.40 -7.97 46.12
N ASP A 182 -32.66 -8.40 46.16
CA ASP A 182 -33.35 -8.82 47.39
C ASP A 182 -32.66 -10.01 48.07
N SER A 183 -31.89 -10.79 47.31
CA SER A 183 -31.08 -11.92 47.78
C SER A 183 -29.66 -11.55 48.24
N GLY A 184 -29.28 -10.27 48.29
CA GLY A 184 -27.91 -9.86 48.67
C GLY A 184 -26.84 -10.23 47.62
N LEU A 185 -25.55 -10.08 47.94
CA LEU A 185 -24.46 -10.32 46.96
C LEU A 185 -24.09 -11.81 46.79
N LEU A 186 -24.59 -12.70 47.67
CA LEU A 186 -24.29 -14.15 47.69
C LEU A 186 -25.54 -15.04 47.57
N ALA A 187 -26.61 -14.49 47.01
CA ALA A 187 -27.85 -15.18 46.69
C ALA A 187 -28.60 -15.77 47.88
N GLY A 188 -28.62 -15.04 48.99
CA GLY A 188 -29.28 -15.42 50.22
C GLY A 188 -28.45 -16.38 51.06
N HIS A 189 -27.26 -16.77 50.60
CA HIS A 189 -26.31 -17.56 51.38
C HIS A 189 -25.43 -16.67 52.25
N GLY A 190 -25.05 -17.22 53.40
CA GLY A 190 -24.05 -16.62 54.27
C GLY A 190 -22.64 -16.73 53.67
N GLN A 191 -21.77 -15.79 54.01
CA GLN A 191 -20.35 -15.86 53.65
C GLN A 191 -19.75 -17.15 54.21
N ARG A 192 -18.90 -17.83 53.43
CA ARG A 192 -18.31 -19.09 53.85
C ARG A 192 -17.04 -18.93 54.68
N ILE A 193 -16.85 -19.87 55.60
CA ILE A 193 -15.61 -20.10 56.32
C ILE A 193 -15.28 -21.59 56.20
N ASN A 194 -14.02 -21.92 55.86
CA ASN A 194 -13.62 -23.33 55.77
C ASN A 194 -12.83 -23.74 57.00
N PHE A 195 -13.01 -24.99 57.43
CA PHE A 195 -12.20 -25.63 58.47
C PHE A 195 -11.35 -26.76 57.88
N ILE A 196 -10.10 -26.84 58.27
CA ILE A 196 -9.19 -27.92 57.86
C ILE A 196 -8.36 -28.40 59.04
N ASN A 197 -8.12 -29.70 59.12
CA ASN A 197 -7.14 -30.28 60.03
C ASN A 197 -5.79 -30.41 59.31
N LEU A 198 -4.85 -29.55 59.66
CA LEU A 198 -3.46 -29.60 59.21
C LEU A 198 -2.59 -30.14 60.35
N ASN A 199 -1.98 -31.30 60.15
CA ASN A 199 -1.03 -31.91 61.10
C ASN A 199 -1.58 -32.05 62.54
N GLY A 200 -2.88 -32.33 62.70
CA GLY A 200 -3.52 -32.48 64.01
C GLY A 200 -4.02 -31.18 64.64
N GLN A 201 -3.86 -30.04 63.95
CA GLN A 201 -4.37 -28.73 64.36
C GLN A 201 -5.48 -28.28 63.42
N ILE A 202 -6.58 -27.78 63.99
CA ILE A 202 -7.72 -27.32 63.19
C ILE A 202 -7.52 -25.83 62.90
N HIS A 203 -7.60 -25.43 61.64
CA HIS A 203 -7.58 -24.05 61.21
C HIS A 203 -8.95 -23.65 60.66
N ALA A 204 -9.42 -22.45 61.00
CA ALA A 204 -10.65 -21.84 60.53
C ALA A 204 -10.34 -20.66 59.60
N GLY A 205 -11.15 -20.43 58.56
CA GLY A 205 -10.98 -19.30 57.64
C GLY A 205 -10.08 -19.59 56.45
N VAL A 206 -9.67 -20.85 56.26
CA VAL A 206 -8.81 -21.24 55.15
C VAL A 206 -9.50 -21.13 53.79
N ASN A 207 -8.73 -20.87 52.74
CA ASN A 207 -9.22 -20.97 51.36
C ASN A 207 -9.39 -22.44 50.91
N GLY A 208 -9.83 -22.68 49.68
CA GLY A 208 -9.99 -24.04 49.13
C GLY A 208 -8.72 -24.90 49.10
N SER A 209 -7.53 -24.28 49.20
CA SER A 209 -6.25 -24.99 49.33
C SER A 209 -5.84 -25.29 50.79
N GLY A 210 -6.68 -24.92 51.77
CA GLY A 210 -6.37 -25.10 53.19
C GLY A 210 -5.38 -24.08 53.75
N LEU A 211 -5.11 -22.98 53.04
CA LEU A 211 -4.15 -21.95 53.42
C LEU A 211 -4.85 -20.68 53.92
N GLY A 212 -4.20 -19.98 54.85
CA GLY A 212 -4.61 -18.67 55.35
C GLY A 212 -5.84 -18.75 56.25
N GLY A 213 -5.64 -18.94 57.55
CA GLY A 213 -6.72 -19.03 58.54
C GLY A 213 -6.18 -19.06 59.97
N VAL A 214 -7.07 -18.96 60.95
CA VAL A 214 -6.76 -18.90 62.38
C VAL A 214 -6.75 -20.30 62.97
N GLN A 215 -5.70 -20.63 63.71
CA GLN A 215 -5.62 -21.90 64.43
C GLN A 215 -6.64 -21.90 65.59
N LEU A 216 -7.44 -22.96 65.66
CA LEU A 216 -8.34 -23.19 66.79
C LEU A 216 -7.59 -23.82 67.97
N PRO A 217 -7.99 -23.49 69.21
CA PRO A 217 -7.46 -24.16 70.38
C PRO A 217 -7.90 -25.63 70.43
N SER A 218 -7.23 -26.44 71.25
CA SER A 218 -7.64 -27.81 71.55
C SER A 218 -9.09 -27.86 72.05
N GLY A 219 -9.83 -28.91 71.67
CA GLY A 219 -11.28 -29.03 71.93
C GLY A 219 -11.70 -28.90 73.39
N ASP A 220 -10.80 -29.16 74.34
CA ASP A 220 -11.03 -28.98 75.79
C ASP A 220 -11.27 -27.50 76.20
N ARG A 221 -10.89 -26.55 75.34
CA ARG A 221 -11.11 -25.11 75.55
C ARG A 221 -12.42 -24.59 74.96
N PHE A 222 -13.24 -25.46 74.37
CA PHE A 222 -14.54 -25.05 73.84
C PHE A 222 -15.55 -24.89 74.99
N LEU A 223 -16.24 -23.76 75.03
CA LEU A 223 -17.19 -23.42 76.10
C LEU A 223 -18.63 -23.61 75.60
N TRP A 224 -19.41 -24.43 76.31
CA TRP A 224 -20.78 -24.75 75.94
C TRP A 224 -21.78 -23.83 76.66
N ALA A 225 -22.66 -23.20 75.89
CA ALA A 225 -23.82 -22.44 76.35
C ALA A 225 -25.12 -23.16 75.95
N ASP A 226 -26.23 -22.81 76.59
CA ASP A 226 -27.54 -23.39 76.25
C ASP A 226 -28.01 -22.99 74.83
N ASN A 227 -27.54 -21.85 74.33
CA ASN A 227 -27.84 -21.35 72.99
C ASN A 227 -26.70 -21.57 71.97
N GLY A 228 -25.58 -22.22 72.34
CA GLY A 228 -24.48 -22.46 71.40
C GLY A 228 -23.13 -22.88 71.97
N LEU A 229 -22.09 -22.78 71.14
CA LEU A 229 -20.70 -23.10 71.41
C LEU A 229 -19.85 -21.83 71.25
N LEU A 230 -18.98 -21.54 72.22
CA LEU A 230 -17.99 -20.47 72.13
C LEU A 230 -16.60 -21.09 71.99
N ILE A 231 -15.90 -20.74 70.91
CA ILE A 231 -14.53 -21.16 70.64
C ILE A 231 -13.62 -19.93 70.71
N PRO A 232 -12.74 -19.81 71.71
CA PRO A 232 -11.81 -18.69 71.76
C PRO A 232 -10.78 -18.83 70.63
N ILE A 233 -10.50 -17.75 69.90
CA ILE A 233 -9.51 -17.73 68.81
C ILE A 233 -8.41 -16.69 69.08
N ASP A 234 -7.20 -17.03 68.66
CA ASP A 234 -6.00 -16.22 68.91
C ASP A 234 -5.75 -15.18 67.80
N ASP A 235 -6.68 -14.98 66.85
CA ASP A 235 -6.59 -13.95 65.81
C ASP A 235 -8.00 -13.58 65.31
N VAL A 236 -8.15 -12.45 64.62
CA VAL A 236 -9.46 -11.97 64.11
C VAL A 236 -9.69 -12.48 62.68
N LEU A 237 -10.83 -13.12 62.44
CA LEU A 237 -11.24 -13.53 61.09
C LEU A 237 -11.72 -12.31 60.30
N THR A 238 -10.98 -11.97 59.24
CA THR A 238 -11.38 -10.89 58.34
C THR A 238 -12.34 -11.39 57.26
N PRO A 239 -13.46 -10.71 57.00
CA PRO A 239 -14.32 -11.06 55.87
C PRO A 239 -13.53 -10.92 54.56
N PRO A 240 -13.76 -11.81 53.57
CA PRO A 240 -12.99 -11.77 52.34
C PRO A 240 -13.29 -10.49 51.54
N PRO A 241 -12.29 -9.95 50.83
CA PRO A 241 -12.46 -8.78 49.97
C PRO A 241 -13.39 -9.08 48.77
N SER A 242 -13.85 -8.04 48.07
CA SER A 242 -14.60 -8.23 46.82
C SER A 242 -13.71 -8.72 45.68
N VAL A 243 -14.31 -9.29 44.63
CA VAL A 243 -13.59 -9.71 43.41
C VAL A 243 -12.76 -8.56 42.83
N ALA A 244 -13.30 -7.34 42.82
CA ALA A 244 -12.62 -6.13 42.36
C ALA A 244 -11.31 -5.88 43.11
N GLN A 245 -11.33 -6.04 44.44
CA GLN A 245 -10.17 -5.80 45.27
C GLN A 245 -9.14 -6.93 45.13
N ILE A 246 -9.59 -8.18 44.98
CA ILE A 246 -8.72 -9.34 44.70
C ILE A 246 -7.95 -9.13 43.39
N ILE A 247 -8.60 -8.68 42.32
CA ILE A 247 -7.94 -8.39 41.04
C ILE A 247 -6.87 -7.28 41.19
N ARG A 248 -7.08 -6.32 42.09
CA ARG A 248 -6.11 -5.23 42.33
C ARG A 248 -4.90 -5.65 43.15
N THR A 249 -5.09 -6.56 44.11
CA THR A 249 -4.08 -6.93 45.11
C THR A 249 -3.34 -8.23 44.82
N ASP A 250 -3.97 -9.21 44.17
CA ASP A 250 -3.33 -10.50 43.90
C ASP A 250 -2.29 -10.37 42.77
N PRO A 251 -1.00 -10.65 43.03
CA PRO A 251 0.05 -10.53 42.01
C PRO A 251 -0.16 -11.45 40.81
N ARG A 252 -0.87 -12.56 40.97
CA ARG A 252 -1.14 -13.53 39.89
C ARG A 252 -2.13 -13.03 38.86
N LEU A 253 -2.89 -11.97 39.19
CA LEU A 253 -3.89 -11.33 38.35
C LEU A 253 -3.43 -9.97 37.81
N SER A 254 -2.12 -9.68 37.88
CA SER A 254 -1.54 -8.42 37.42
C SER A 254 -1.88 -8.08 35.97
N ILE A 255 -1.99 -9.08 35.08
CA ILE A 255 -2.38 -8.87 33.69
C ILE A 255 -3.83 -8.41 33.58
N TYR A 256 -4.76 -9.01 34.35
CA TYR A 256 -6.14 -8.54 34.41
C TYR A 256 -6.25 -7.08 34.81
N ARG A 257 -5.49 -6.69 35.84
CA ARG A 257 -5.40 -5.30 36.27
C ARG A 257 -4.89 -4.37 35.16
N SER A 258 -4.02 -4.86 34.29
CA SER A 258 -3.45 -4.05 33.19
C SER A 258 -4.38 -3.89 31.96
N ILE A 259 -5.27 -4.86 31.71
CA ILE A 259 -6.13 -4.88 30.52
C ILE A 259 -7.57 -4.41 30.79
N LEU A 260 -8.07 -4.55 32.03
CA LEU A 260 -9.43 -4.17 32.37
C LEU A 260 -9.52 -2.67 32.71
N PRO A 261 -10.53 -1.94 32.21
CA PRO A 261 -10.72 -0.55 32.57
C PRO A 261 -10.99 -0.37 34.07
N ASP A 262 -10.35 0.60 34.71
CA ASP A 262 -10.51 0.86 36.16
C ASP A 262 -11.97 1.10 36.57
N LYS A 263 -12.74 1.79 35.71
CA LYS A 263 -14.18 2.03 35.90
C LYS A 263 -14.97 0.72 35.95
N PHE A 264 -14.62 -0.24 35.10
CA PHE A 264 -15.25 -1.56 35.10
C PHE A 264 -14.88 -2.34 36.36
N ILE A 265 -13.60 -2.34 36.76
CA ILE A 265 -13.16 -2.99 38.01
C ILE A 265 -13.91 -2.39 39.22
N GLY A 266 -14.13 -1.07 39.25
CA GLY A 266 -14.95 -0.42 40.27
C GLY A 266 -16.40 -0.93 40.32
N SER A 267 -17.01 -1.21 39.17
CA SER A 267 -18.37 -1.75 39.09
C SER A 267 -18.49 -3.20 39.60
N LEU A 268 -17.39 -3.96 39.63
CA LEU A 268 -17.39 -5.34 40.12
C LEU A 268 -17.66 -5.44 41.63
N HIS A 269 -17.57 -4.34 42.41
CA HIS A 269 -17.89 -4.36 43.84
C HIS A 269 -19.38 -4.64 44.11
N SER A 270 -20.28 -4.19 43.23
CA SER A 270 -21.73 -4.29 43.40
C SER A 270 -22.38 -5.39 42.58
N MET A 271 -21.60 -6.10 41.74
CA MET A 271 -22.11 -7.23 40.96
C MET A 271 -22.33 -8.46 41.87
N PRO A 272 -23.54 -9.01 41.94
CA PRO A 272 -23.84 -10.17 42.80
C PRO A 272 -23.46 -11.51 42.13
N HIS A 273 -23.28 -12.55 42.97
CA HIS A 273 -23.18 -13.98 42.61
C HIS A 273 -22.08 -14.36 41.61
N LEU A 274 -20.94 -13.67 41.63
CA LEU A 274 -19.88 -13.89 40.65
C LEU A 274 -19.15 -15.23 40.86
N THR A 275 -18.98 -16.00 39.80
CA THR A 275 -18.04 -17.14 39.75
C THR A 275 -17.05 -16.88 38.63
N LEU A 276 -15.82 -16.49 38.98
CA LEU A 276 -14.77 -16.15 38.00
C LEU A 276 -13.74 -17.27 37.88
N PHE A 277 -13.54 -17.79 36.67
CA PHE A 277 -12.45 -18.70 36.33
C PHE A 277 -11.28 -17.92 35.73
N SER A 278 -10.42 -17.40 36.59
CA SER A 278 -9.39 -16.42 36.24
C SER A 278 -8.10 -17.08 35.72
N PRO A 279 -7.67 -16.86 34.46
CA PRO A 279 -6.33 -17.22 33.99
C PRO A 279 -5.23 -16.53 34.81
N ASP A 280 -4.21 -17.30 35.17
CA ASP A 280 -2.99 -16.79 35.77
C ASP A 280 -2.18 -15.92 34.77
N ASN A 281 -1.15 -15.22 35.25
CA ASN A 281 -0.31 -14.39 34.38
C ASN A 281 0.39 -15.20 33.25
N GLN A 282 0.66 -16.49 33.44
CA GLN A 282 1.35 -17.32 32.43
C GLN A 282 0.42 -17.72 31.29
N ALA A 283 -0.86 -17.91 31.58
CA ALA A 283 -1.90 -18.27 30.62
C ALA A 283 -2.03 -17.26 29.47
N TRP A 284 -1.76 -15.98 29.73
CA TRP A 284 -1.77 -14.91 28.73
C TRP A 284 -0.63 -14.99 27.72
N GLY A 285 0.41 -15.79 27.99
CA GLY A 285 1.51 -16.03 27.05
C GLY A 285 1.08 -16.78 25.78
N SER A 286 -0.16 -17.29 25.71
CA SER A 286 -0.71 -17.84 24.47
C SER A 286 -1.06 -16.77 23.43
N LEU A 287 -1.21 -15.50 23.85
CA LEU A 287 -1.50 -14.38 22.95
C LEU A 287 -0.20 -13.76 22.44
N GLY A 288 -0.24 -13.28 21.20
CA GLY A 288 0.89 -12.58 20.58
C GLY A 288 1.19 -11.23 21.26
N PRO A 289 2.40 -10.68 21.08
CA PRO A 289 2.76 -9.38 21.68
C PRO A 289 1.86 -8.25 21.21
N ILE A 290 1.45 -8.25 19.94
CA ILE A 290 0.57 -7.22 19.35
C ILE A 290 -0.85 -7.32 19.90
N GLU A 291 -1.36 -8.54 20.13
CA GLU A 291 -2.68 -8.77 20.72
C GLU A 291 -2.73 -8.28 22.17
N MET A 292 -1.65 -8.53 22.93
CA MET A 292 -1.51 -8.01 24.28
C MET A 292 -1.42 -6.48 24.31
N GLU A 293 -0.71 -5.88 23.36
CA GLU A 293 -0.65 -4.41 23.22
C GLU A 293 -2.02 -3.83 22.88
N TYR A 294 -2.78 -4.48 21.99
CA TYR A 294 -4.17 -4.12 21.70
C TYR A 294 -5.05 -4.13 22.97
N LEU A 295 -5.01 -5.21 23.76
CA LEU A 295 -5.82 -5.35 24.97
C LEU A 295 -5.47 -4.33 26.06
N ARG A 296 -4.21 -3.88 26.12
CA ARG A 296 -3.77 -2.83 27.04
C ARG A 296 -4.13 -1.43 26.58
N SER A 297 -4.40 -1.27 25.28
CA SER A 297 -4.83 0.02 24.72
C SER A 297 -6.25 0.38 25.15
N SER A 298 -6.58 1.67 25.08
CA SER A 298 -7.95 2.16 25.31
C SER A 298 -8.98 1.58 24.33
N TYR A 299 -8.55 1.13 23.15
CA TYR A 299 -9.39 0.52 22.13
C TYR A 299 -9.70 -0.96 22.38
N GLY A 300 -8.91 -1.62 23.23
CA GLY A 300 -9.11 -3.02 23.65
C GLY A 300 -10.09 -3.18 24.81
N ALA A 301 -10.59 -2.09 25.39
CA ALA A 301 -11.41 -2.09 26.59
C ALA A 301 -12.70 -2.95 26.48
N GLU A 302 -13.41 -2.85 25.35
CA GLU A 302 -14.62 -3.65 25.15
C GLU A 302 -14.29 -5.14 25.04
N ASP A 303 -13.23 -5.49 24.33
CA ASP A 303 -12.83 -6.88 24.14
C ASP A 303 -12.22 -7.48 25.41
N SER A 304 -11.49 -6.69 26.22
CA SER A 304 -11.01 -7.13 27.53
C SER A 304 -12.16 -7.38 28.51
N ILE A 305 -13.21 -6.54 28.47
CA ILE A 305 -14.46 -6.78 29.21
C ILE A 305 -15.16 -8.05 28.71
N LYS A 306 -15.27 -8.26 27.40
CA LYS A 306 -15.84 -9.51 26.84
C LYS A 306 -15.05 -10.74 27.27
N LEU A 307 -13.72 -10.68 27.27
CA LEU A 307 -12.88 -11.77 27.80
C LEU A 307 -13.22 -12.06 29.25
N PHE A 308 -13.30 -11.03 30.09
CA PHE A 308 -13.72 -11.19 31.49
C PHE A 308 -15.11 -11.84 31.59
N GLN A 309 -16.08 -11.39 30.79
CA GLN A 309 -17.43 -11.95 30.76
C GLN A 309 -17.45 -13.41 30.32
N LYS A 310 -16.59 -13.82 29.37
CA LYS A 310 -16.41 -15.21 28.94
C LYS A 310 -15.84 -16.12 30.02
N PHE A 311 -15.14 -15.56 31.00
CA PHE A 311 -14.56 -16.33 32.11
C PHE A 311 -15.41 -16.28 33.38
N THR A 312 -16.51 -15.53 33.35
CA THR A 312 -17.35 -15.29 34.52
C THR A 312 -18.75 -15.84 34.32
N SER A 313 -19.30 -16.46 35.35
CA SER A 313 -20.71 -16.87 35.42
C SER A 313 -21.39 -16.22 36.62
N GLN A 314 -22.66 -15.84 36.48
CA GLN A 314 -23.50 -15.31 37.57
C GLN A 314 -24.55 -16.32 38.08
N ASN A 315 -24.78 -17.40 37.32
CA ASN A 315 -25.83 -18.37 37.58
C ASN A 315 -25.25 -19.78 37.38
N VAL A 316 -24.65 -20.31 38.45
CA VAL A 316 -24.02 -21.62 38.43
C VAL A 316 -24.98 -22.63 39.06
N LEU A 317 -25.47 -23.61 38.28
CA LEU A 317 -26.37 -24.68 38.74
C LEU A 317 -27.83 -24.28 39.07
N GLY A 318 -28.27 -23.09 38.65
CA GLY A 318 -29.65 -22.61 38.83
C GLY A 318 -29.72 -21.09 38.86
N GLU A 319 -30.90 -20.53 39.15
CA GLU A 319 -31.04 -19.08 39.38
C GLU A 319 -30.30 -18.69 40.68
N HIS A 320 -29.40 -17.70 40.58
CA HIS A 320 -28.69 -17.11 41.70
C HIS A 320 -27.90 -18.13 42.54
N GLN A 321 -26.99 -18.90 41.94
CA GLN A 321 -26.12 -19.80 42.69
C GLN A 321 -24.65 -19.58 42.32
N ILE A 322 -23.78 -19.68 43.33
CA ILE A 322 -22.32 -19.49 43.20
C ILE A 322 -21.64 -20.85 43.02
N GLY A 323 -20.71 -20.91 42.06
CA GLY A 323 -19.97 -22.11 41.69
C GLY A 323 -18.79 -22.42 42.59
N TYR A 324 -19.06 -22.70 43.87
CA TYR A 324 -18.05 -23.26 44.77
C TYR A 324 -17.62 -24.67 44.34
N LEU A 325 -16.39 -25.06 44.66
CA LEU A 325 -15.84 -26.34 44.22
C LEU A 325 -16.67 -27.54 44.67
N ASP A 326 -17.10 -27.57 45.94
CA ASP A 326 -17.95 -28.62 46.52
C ASP A 326 -19.26 -28.79 45.73
N ARG A 327 -19.96 -27.68 45.48
CA ARG A 327 -21.24 -27.67 44.75
C ARG A 327 -21.07 -28.13 43.30
N LEU A 328 -20.00 -27.71 42.64
CA LEU A 328 -19.68 -28.15 41.28
C LEU A 328 -19.38 -29.65 41.21
N GLN A 329 -18.63 -30.18 42.17
CA GLN A 329 -18.32 -31.61 42.25
C GLN A 329 -19.57 -32.44 42.55
N ASP A 330 -20.40 -32.02 43.49
CA ASP A 330 -21.63 -32.73 43.86
C ASP A 330 -22.63 -32.74 42.70
N ALA A 331 -22.77 -31.62 41.99
CA ALA A 331 -23.60 -31.54 40.79
C ALA A 331 -23.13 -32.50 39.68
N LEU A 332 -21.83 -32.73 39.54
CA LEU A 332 -21.27 -33.68 38.57
C LEU A 332 -21.40 -35.14 39.03
N ARG A 333 -21.26 -35.42 40.34
CA ARG A 333 -21.40 -36.77 40.91
C ARG A 333 -22.84 -37.28 40.91
N ASN A 334 -23.81 -36.37 41.11
CA ASN A 334 -25.23 -36.71 41.20
C ASN A 334 -25.92 -36.79 39.82
N ARG A 335 -25.20 -36.57 38.72
CA ARG A 335 -25.75 -36.68 37.36
C ARG A 335 -25.88 -38.14 36.92
N THR A 336 -27.01 -38.44 36.29
CA THR A 336 -27.34 -39.79 35.79
C THR A 336 -26.58 -40.20 34.53
N GLU A 337 -26.03 -39.23 33.79
CA GLU A 337 -25.24 -39.44 32.57
C GLU A 337 -23.87 -38.76 32.71
N PRO A 338 -22.76 -39.38 32.24
CA PRO A 338 -21.40 -38.83 32.31
C PRO A 338 -21.18 -37.73 31.25
N THR A 339 -22.03 -36.70 31.30
CA THR A 339 -22.00 -35.53 30.42
C THR A 339 -21.42 -34.35 31.16
N ASP A 340 -20.70 -33.50 30.44
CA ASP A 340 -20.06 -32.33 31.02
C ASP A 340 -21.09 -31.32 31.53
N LEU A 341 -20.74 -30.59 32.58
CA LEU A 341 -21.54 -29.50 33.11
C LEU A 341 -21.25 -28.23 32.30
N LEU A 342 -22.27 -27.73 31.59
CA LEU A 342 -22.18 -26.48 30.84
C LEU A 342 -22.66 -25.33 31.72
N LEU A 343 -21.77 -24.40 32.05
CA LEU A 343 -22.09 -23.18 32.78
C LEU A 343 -22.26 -22.02 31.83
N SER A 344 -23.43 -21.36 31.85
CA SER A 344 -23.63 -20.12 31.09
C SER A 344 -22.77 -19.00 31.66
N THR A 345 -21.93 -18.41 30.81
CA THR A 345 -21.14 -17.22 31.17
C THR A 345 -21.96 -15.95 30.97
N ILE A 346 -21.44 -14.81 31.43
CA ILE A 346 -22.06 -13.50 31.21
C ILE A 346 -22.07 -13.15 29.71
N ASP A 347 -21.09 -13.62 28.94
CA ASP A 347 -21.03 -13.45 27.46
C ASP A 347 -22.02 -14.38 26.72
N GLY A 348 -22.67 -15.30 27.44
CA GLY A 348 -23.65 -16.25 26.89
C GLY A 348 -23.03 -17.55 26.35
N GLN A 349 -21.72 -17.61 26.12
CA GLN A 349 -21.02 -18.83 25.73
C GLN A 349 -20.83 -19.77 26.94
N PRO A 350 -21.11 -21.07 26.84
CA PRO A 350 -20.97 -21.96 27.99
C PRO A 350 -19.51 -22.35 28.26
N ILE A 351 -19.12 -22.41 29.54
CA ILE A 351 -17.89 -23.06 30.00
C ILE A 351 -18.21 -24.52 30.34
N GLN A 352 -17.40 -25.44 29.83
CA GLN A 352 -17.48 -26.87 30.09
C GLN A 352 -16.72 -27.22 31.37
N ILE A 353 -17.39 -27.87 32.31
CA ILE A 353 -16.79 -28.37 33.54
C ILE A 353 -16.89 -29.90 33.58
N ARG A 354 -15.76 -30.54 33.86
CA ARG A 354 -15.64 -32.00 33.90
C ARG A 354 -14.85 -32.47 35.11
N LEU A 355 -15.18 -33.65 35.63
CA LEU A 355 -14.33 -34.36 36.59
C LEU A 355 -13.34 -35.26 35.85
N ASP A 356 -12.06 -35.12 36.15
CA ASP A 356 -11.04 -36.05 35.68
C ASP A 356 -11.13 -37.35 36.51
N GLN A 357 -11.42 -38.46 35.84
CA GLN A 357 -11.41 -39.78 36.47
C GLN A 357 -9.98 -40.32 36.40
N GLY A 358 -9.17 -39.97 37.39
CA GLY A 358 -7.77 -40.42 37.46
C GLY A 358 -7.69 -41.95 37.40
N SER A 359 -6.99 -42.48 36.40
CA SER A 359 -6.67 -43.91 36.21
C SER A 359 -5.50 -44.36 37.11
N GLY A 360 -5.56 -44.02 38.40
CA GLY A 360 -4.60 -44.46 39.42
C GLY A 360 -5.22 -45.48 40.38
N PRO A 361 -4.50 -46.53 40.82
CA PRO A 361 -5.02 -47.53 41.75
C PRO A 361 -5.06 -46.93 43.16
N GLY A 362 -6.16 -46.25 43.46
CA GLY A 362 -6.43 -45.55 44.71
C GLY A 362 -7.31 -44.35 44.39
N GLY A 363 -8.63 -44.52 44.52
CA GLY A 363 -9.65 -43.53 44.13
C GLY A 363 -9.46 -42.19 44.83
N GLY A 364 -8.61 -41.34 44.26
CA GLY A 364 -8.44 -39.95 44.65
C GLY A 364 -9.62 -39.12 44.15
N SER A 365 -9.98 -38.10 44.92
CA SER A 365 -10.97 -37.08 44.55
C SER A 365 -10.70 -36.56 43.14
N GLY A 366 -11.60 -36.84 42.19
CA GLY A 366 -11.45 -36.39 40.80
C GLY A 366 -11.20 -34.89 40.74
N LYS A 367 -10.14 -34.48 40.02
CA LYS A 367 -9.79 -33.08 39.84
C LYS A 367 -10.78 -32.41 38.88
N LEU A 368 -11.15 -31.17 39.15
CA LEU A 368 -12.09 -30.42 38.30
C LEU A 368 -11.33 -29.78 37.13
N LEU A 369 -11.80 -30.02 35.91
CA LEU A 369 -11.31 -29.44 34.67
C LEU A 369 -12.32 -28.41 34.16
N VAL A 370 -11.83 -27.25 33.75
CA VAL A 370 -12.60 -26.14 33.16
C VAL A 370 -12.11 -25.94 31.73
N ASN A 371 -12.97 -26.20 30.73
CA ASN A 371 -12.59 -26.32 29.31
C ASN A 371 -11.33 -27.19 29.10
N GLY A 372 -11.20 -28.29 29.86
CA GLY A 372 -10.04 -29.19 29.82
C GLY A 372 -8.79 -28.68 30.54
N SER A 373 -8.86 -27.53 31.22
CA SER A 373 -7.77 -26.99 32.05
C SER A 373 -7.99 -27.31 33.53
N GLU A 374 -6.97 -27.86 34.20
CA GLU A 374 -7.00 -28.10 35.64
C GLU A 374 -7.00 -26.77 36.42
N ILE A 375 -7.78 -26.67 37.49
CA ILE A 375 -7.78 -25.52 38.39
C ILE A 375 -6.50 -25.54 39.24
N LEU A 376 -5.70 -24.47 39.20
CA LEU A 376 -4.50 -24.30 40.03
C LEU A 376 -4.85 -24.00 41.49
N GLN A 377 -5.83 -23.11 41.70
CA GLN A 377 -6.33 -22.77 43.02
C GLN A 377 -7.84 -22.56 42.96
N SER A 378 -8.56 -23.27 43.82
CA SER A 378 -10.02 -23.20 43.94
C SER A 378 -10.45 -22.43 45.19
N ASP A 379 -11.68 -21.94 45.15
CA ASP A 379 -12.38 -21.29 46.27
C ASP A 379 -11.59 -20.14 46.92
N ILE A 380 -11.10 -19.21 46.09
CA ILE A 380 -10.72 -17.89 46.59
C ILE A 380 -12.02 -17.14 46.86
N LEU A 381 -12.41 -17.11 48.14
CA LEU A 381 -13.66 -16.52 48.60
C LEU A 381 -13.63 -15.00 48.39
N ALA A 382 -14.75 -14.44 47.91
CA ALA A 382 -14.96 -13.02 47.79
C ALA A 382 -16.28 -12.59 48.45
N SER A 383 -16.42 -11.32 48.82
CA SER A 383 -17.65 -10.79 49.43
C SER A 383 -18.88 -10.85 48.51
N ASN A 384 -18.67 -11.02 47.21
CA ASN A 384 -19.72 -11.04 46.17
C ASN A 384 -19.63 -12.24 45.24
N GLY A 385 -18.89 -13.29 45.63
CA GLY A 385 -18.69 -14.45 44.78
C GLY A 385 -17.52 -15.34 45.15
N VAL A 386 -17.00 -16.06 44.16
CA VAL A 386 -15.84 -16.95 44.28
C VAL A 386 -14.96 -16.84 43.03
N LEU A 387 -13.65 -17.01 43.22
CA LEU A 387 -12.65 -17.01 42.16
C LEU A 387 -11.87 -18.33 42.16
N HIS A 388 -11.65 -18.87 40.96
CA HIS A 388 -10.84 -20.07 40.70
C HIS A 388 -9.74 -19.72 39.71
N ILE A 389 -8.49 -20.04 40.00
CA ILE A 389 -7.34 -19.73 39.12
C ILE A 389 -7.07 -20.91 38.19
N VAL A 390 -6.90 -20.62 36.90
CA VAL A 390 -6.60 -21.61 35.85
C VAL A 390 -5.27 -21.28 35.14
N PRO A 391 -4.50 -22.27 34.69
CA PRO A 391 -3.20 -22.09 34.04
C PRO A 391 -3.30 -21.80 32.54
N LYS A 392 -4.49 -21.85 31.94
CA LYS A 392 -4.74 -21.65 30.51
C LYS A 392 -5.84 -20.64 30.29
N LEU A 393 -5.73 -19.87 29.20
CA LEU A 393 -6.79 -19.01 28.72
C LEU A 393 -7.96 -19.90 28.27
N LEU A 394 -9.16 -19.68 28.80
CA LEU A 394 -10.33 -20.53 28.51
C LEU A 394 -10.92 -20.17 27.14
N LEU A 395 -10.20 -20.54 26.09
CA LEU A 395 -10.59 -20.24 24.71
C LEU A 395 -11.90 -20.97 24.35
N PRO A 396 -12.83 -20.30 23.64
CA PRO A 396 -13.99 -20.96 23.06
C PRO A 396 -13.58 -21.98 21.98
N PRO A 397 -14.46 -22.92 21.58
CA PRO A 397 -14.11 -24.02 20.66
C PRO A 397 -13.65 -23.57 19.27
N ASP A 398 -14.04 -22.37 18.84
CA ASP A 398 -13.60 -21.69 17.62
C ASP A 398 -12.18 -21.09 17.73
N GLY A 399 -11.56 -21.15 18.91
CA GLY A 399 -10.13 -20.93 19.13
C GLY A 399 -9.67 -19.48 19.09
N ASN A 400 -10.56 -18.51 18.82
CA ASN A 400 -10.17 -17.10 18.67
C ASN A 400 -10.97 -16.19 19.62
N PRO A 401 -10.39 -15.78 20.76
CA PRO A 401 -11.17 -15.20 21.85
C PRO A 401 -11.56 -13.72 21.57
N ILE A 402 -10.80 -13.02 20.73
CA ILE A 402 -10.91 -11.58 20.45
C ILE A 402 -11.38 -11.31 19.01
N SER A 403 -11.39 -12.32 18.12
CA SER A 403 -11.65 -12.14 16.67
C SER A 403 -10.81 -10.98 16.11
N MET A 404 -9.50 -11.20 16.07
CA MET A 404 -8.55 -10.17 15.68
C MET A 404 -8.66 -9.89 14.17
N ASN A 405 -8.90 -8.63 13.79
CA ASN A 405 -9.01 -8.18 12.40
C ASN A 405 -7.94 -7.11 12.09
N ALA A 406 -7.82 -6.71 10.81
CA ALA A 406 -6.82 -5.72 10.40
C ALA A 406 -6.95 -4.40 11.16
N GLU A 407 -8.17 -3.96 11.44
CA GLU A 407 -8.43 -2.74 12.24
C GLU A 407 -7.78 -2.78 13.63
N LYS A 408 -7.97 -3.88 14.38
CA LYS A 408 -7.39 -4.04 15.72
C LYS A 408 -5.87 -4.10 15.69
N TYR A 409 -5.30 -4.76 14.68
CA TYR A 409 -3.85 -4.80 14.48
C TYR A 409 -3.27 -3.41 14.19
N LEU A 410 -3.92 -2.63 13.31
CA LEU A 410 -3.49 -1.27 12.99
C LEU A 410 -3.47 -0.36 14.22
N VAL A 411 -4.52 -0.43 15.05
CA VAL A 411 -4.59 0.34 16.29
C VAL A 411 -3.46 -0.05 17.25
N ALA A 412 -3.19 -1.35 17.41
CA ALA A 412 -2.09 -1.85 18.24
C ALA A 412 -0.70 -1.43 17.74
N LEU A 413 -0.57 -1.19 16.43
CA LEU A 413 0.66 -0.75 15.76
C LEU A 413 0.77 0.78 15.65
N ASN A 414 0.07 1.53 16.51
CA ASN A 414 0.10 3.01 16.54
C ASN A 414 -0.34 3.67 15.22
N CYS A 415 -1.36 3.09 14.56
CA CYS A 415 -1.99 3.61 13.35
C CYS A 415 -3.47 3.96 13.60
N SER A 416 -3.80 4.44 14.79
CA SER A 416 -5.18 4.74 15.22
C SER A 416 -5.83 5.87 14.43
N LYS A 417 -5.07 6.90 14.03
CA LYS A 417 -5.53 8.00 13.18
C LYS A 417 -5.82 7.52 11.78
N PHE A 418 -4.96 6.68 11.22
CA PHE A 418 -5.19 6.07 9.91
C PHE A 418 -6.50 5.27 9.88
N VAL A 419 -6.75 4.46 10.92
CA VAL A 419 -8.04 3.76 11.10
C VAL A 419 -9.21 4.75 11.20
N SER A 420 -9.04 5.87 11.90
CA SER A 420 -10.09 6.90 11.99
C SER A 420 -10.45 7.50 10.62
N LEU A 421 -9.47 7.68 9.73
CA LEU A 421 -9.70 8.14 8.36
C LEU A 421 -10.48 7.11 7.53
N PHE A 422 -10.17 5.81 7.68
CA PHE A 422 -10.94 4.73 7.04
C PHE A 422 -12.38 4.67 7.53
N ARG A 423 -12.62 4.93 8.82
CA ARG A 423 -13.98 5.03 9.38
C ARG A 423 -14.71 6.25 8.83
N SER A 424 -14.07 7.42 8.78
CA SER A 424 -14.71 8.64 8.25
C SER A 424 -15.02 8.56 6.76
N ALA A 425 -14.22 7.80 5.99
CA ALA A 425 -14.46 7.55 4.56
C ALA A 425 -15.41 6.36 4.27
N ASN A 426 -15.99 5.73 5.30
CA ASN A 426 -16.82 4.51 5.18
C ASN A 426 -16.12 3.34 4.46
N LEU A 427 -14.80 3.22 4.62
CA LEU A 427 -13.98 2.15 4.03
C LEU A 427 -13.59 1.05 5.03
N SER A 428 -13.77 1.29 6.34
CA SER A 428 -13.39 0.34 7.41
C SER A 428 -14.05 -1.04 7.23
N THR A 429 -15.35 -1.05 6.92
CA THR A 429 -16.11 -2.29 6.75
C THR A 429 -15.67 -3.08 5.52
N THR A 430 -15.26 -2.39 4.46
CA THR A 430 -14.81 -2.99 3.21
C THR A 430 -13.42 -3.62 3.33
N TYR A 431 -12.46 -2.91 3.94
CA TYR A 431 -11.05 -3.30 3.91
C TYR A 431 -10.46 -3.74 5.25
N LEU A 432 -10.98 -3.26 6.39
CA LEU A 432 -10.35 -3.48 7.70
C LEU A 432 -11.05 -4.55 8.56
N THR A 433 -12.39 -4.65 8.48
CA THR A 433 -13.16 -5.56 9.36
C THR A 433 -13.71 -6.80 8.66
N ASN A 434 -13.78 -6.83 7.33
CA ASN A 434 -14.36 -7.96 6.61
C ASN A 434 -13.46 -9.20 6.71
N SER A 435 -13.86 -10.13 7.57
CA SER A 435 -13.09 -11.36 7.88
C SER A 435 -13.64 -12.60 7.16
N SER A 436 -14.45 -12.43 6.11
CA SER A 436 -14.96 -13.56 5.32
C SER A 436 -13.83 -14.28 4.59
N SER A 437 -13.83 -15.62 4.58
CA SER A 437 -12.88 -16.43 3.79
C SER A 437 -13.00 -16.21 2.27
N GLN A 438 -14.05 -15.54 1.82
CA GLN A 438 -14.26 -15.12 0.43
C GLN A 438 -13.74 -13.70 0.15
N SER A 439 -13.15 -13.01 1.13
CA SER A 439 -12.57 -11.68 0.91
C SER A 439 -11.35 -11.77 -0.02
N PRO A 440 -11.17 -10.78 -0.92
CA PRO A 440 -9.98 -10.71 -1.76
C PRO A 440 -8.74 -10.60 -0.86
N SER A 441 -7.62 -11.18 -1.30
CA SER A 441 -6.35 -10.94 -0.64
C SER A 441 -5.95 -9.47 -0.77
N LEU A 442 -5.49 -8.86 0.31
CA LEU A 442 -5.18 -7.43 0.36
C LEU A 442 -3.82 -7.18 1.00
N THR A 443 -3.16 -6.10 0.61
CA THR A 443 -1.98 -5.56 1.28
C THR A 443 -2.25 -4.11 1.64
N ILE A 444 -2.26 -3.79 2.93
CA ILE A 444 -2.58 -2.46 3.47
C ILE A 444 -1.27 -1.75 3.81
N LEU A 445 -1.08 -0.56 3.23
CA LEU A 445 0.03 0.33 3.52
C LEU A 445 -0.45 1.33 4.58
N ALA A 446 0.00 1.16 5.83
CA ALA A 446 -0.49 1.92 6.96
C ALA A 446 0.60 2.87 7.50
N PRO A 447 0.45 4.19 7.35
CA PRO A 447 1.30 5.15 8.03
C PRO A 447 0.95 5.20 9.53
N ASN A 448 1.97 5.40 10.36
CA ASN A 448 1.79 5.57 11.79
C ASN A 448 1.14 6.94 12.13
N ASP A 449 0.70 7.09 13.38
CA ASP A 449 -0.02 8.29 13.84
C ASP A 449 0.81 9.59 13.79
N GLU A 450 2.14 9.46 13.79
CA GLU A 450 3.08 10.57 13.58
C GLU A 450 3.08 11.01 12.11
N ALA A 451 3.24 10.07 11.18
CA ALA A 451 3.21 10.31 9.74
C ALA A 451 1.89 10.94 9.30
N VAL A 452 0.75 10.42 9.79
CA VAL A 452 -0.57 11.02 9.53
C VAL A 452 -0.64 12.43 10.10
N GLY A 453 -0.14 12.66 11.32
CA GLY A 453 -0.11 13.99 11.94
C GLY A 453 0.76 15.02 11.21
N HIS A 454 1.87 14.59 10.59
CA HIS A 454 2.70 15.44 9.73
C HIS A 454 1.98 15.81 8.42
N PHE A 455 1.30 14.84 7.82
CA PHE A 455 0.53 15.03 6.61
C PHE A 455 -0.62 16.03 6.81
N GLU A 456 -1.40 15.88 7.88
CA GLU A 456 -2.50 16.81 8.23
C GLU A 456 -2.05 18.26 8.36
N LYS A 457 -0.90 18.51 9.01
CA LYS A 457 -0.33 19.85 9.18
C LYS A 457 0.12 20.48 7.86
N THR A 458 0.60 19.65 6.93
CA THR A 458 1.19 20.11 5.68
C THR A 458 0.12 20.44 4.64
N PHE A 459 -1.00 19.69 4.63
CA PHE A 459 -1.93 19.68 3.51
C PHE A 459 -3.35 20.19 3.80
N ASN A 460 -3.66 20.70 5.01
CA ASN A 460 -4.98 21.32 5.34
C ASN A 460 -6.20 20.52 4.81
N LEU A 461 -6.15 19.19 4.89
CA LEU A 461 -7.00 18.24 4.14
C LEU A 461 -8.52 18.26 4.42
N PHE A 462 -9.02 19.16 5.25
CA PHE A 462 -10.40 19.08 5.76
C PHE A 462 -11.21 20.39 5.65
N SER A 463 -10.86 21.31 4.75
CA SER A 463 -11.54 22.62 4.64
C SER A 463 -12.54 22.78 3.49
N SER A 464 -12.84 21.74 2.68
CA SER A 464 -13.84 21.85 1.60
C SER A 464 -14.70 20.57 1.41
N ASN A 465 -15.86 20.71 0.79
CA ASN A 465 -16.81 19.60 0.54
C ASN A 465 -16.29 18.54 -0.46
N ASP A 466 -15.28 18.86 -1.29
CA ASP A 466 -14.56 17.90 -2.16
C ASP A 466 -13.58 16.99 -1.39
N SER A 467 -13.46 17.19 -0.06
CA SER A 467 -12.52 16.42 0.78
C SER A 467 -12.90 14.95 0.94
N ALA A 468 -14.19 14.60 0.90
CA ALA A 468 -14.62 13.22 1.18
C ALA A 468 -14.23 12.24 0.05
N GLU A 469 -14.42 12.64 -1.20
CA GLU A 469 -14.05 11.83 -2.37
C GLU A 469 -12.53 11.78 -2.54
N SER A 470 -11.86 12.92 -2.35
CA SER A 470 -10.39 13.01 -2.34
C SER A 470 -9.79 12.12 -1.25
N LEU A 471 -10.38 12.10 -0.05
CA LEU A 471 -9.97 11.21 1.04
C LEU A 471 -10.19 9.75 0.69
N LYS A 472 -11.36 9.40 0.12
CA LYS A 472 -11.64 8.03 -0.32
C LYS A 472 -10.63 7.57 -1.38
N ARG A 473 -10.28 8.43 -2.34
CA ARG A 473 -9.27 8.20 -3.37
C ARG A 473 -7.88 7.97 -2.76
N LEU A 474 -7.46 8.84 -1.85
CA LEU A 474 -6.21 8.72 -1.10
C LEU A 474 -6.11 7.39 -0.33
N LEU A 475 -7.14 7.05 0.45
CA LEU A 475 -7.13 5.83 1.26
C LEU A 475 -7.23 4.56 0.41
N SER A 476 -7.95 4.59 -0.71
CA SER A 476 -8.01 3.46 -1.64
C SER A 476 -6.66 3.18 -2.31
N TYR A 477 -5.81 4.21 -2.47
CA TYR A 477 -4.44 4.05 -2.98
C TYR A 477 -3.50 3.35 -1.98
N HIS A 478 -3.81 3.40 -0.68
CA HIS A 478 -3.08 2.68 0.36
C HIS A 478 -3.45 1.20 0.48
N VAL A 479 -4.46 0.75 -0.28
CA VAL A 479 -4.88 -0.66 -0.30
C VAL A 479 -4.47 -1.27 -1.63
N ILE A 480 -3.60 -2.28 -1.58
CA ILE A 480 -3.13 -3.04 -2.73
C ILE A 480 -3.91 -4.35 -2.82
N ARG A 481 -4.29 -4.73 -4.04
CA ARG A 481 -4.98 -5.99 -4.32
C ARG A 481 -3.96 -7.12 -4.51
N GLY A 482 -4.05 -8.12 -3.64
CA GLY A 482 -3.13 -9.27 -3.57
C GLY A 482 -2.39 -9.35 -2.25
N LYS A 483 -1.90 -10.55 -1.93
CA LYS A 483 -1.04 -10.81 -0.77
C LYS A 483 0.42 -10.71 -1.21
N TYR A 484 1.12 -9.63 -0.87
CA TYR A 484 2.54 -9.46 -1.22
C TYR A 484 3.44 -9.50 0.02
N LEU A 485 4.31 -10.50 0.06
CA LEU A 485 5.38 -10.59 1.07
C LEU A 485 6.66 -9.98 0.52
N ILE A 486 7.62 -9.65 1.39
CA ILE A 486 8.90 -9.03 1.00
C ILE A 486 9.59 -9.84 -0.11
N ASP A 487 9.56 -11.17 -0.02
CA ASP A 487 10.23 -12.06 -0.98
C ASP A 487 9.58 -12.09 -2.38
N SER A 488 8.36 -11.54 -2.51
CA SER A 488 7.62 -11.47 -3.77
C SER A 488 7.71 -10.11 -4.46
N LEU A 489 8.47 -9.17 -3.88
CA LEU A 489 8.59 -7.80 -4.36
C LEU A 489 9.93 -7.60 -5.07
N ASP A 490 9.84 -7.08 -6.30
CA ASP A 490 10.99 -6.72 -7.13
C ASP A 490 11.08 -5.20 -7.32
N ASP A 491 12.29 -4.65 -7.52
CA ASP A 491 12.46 -3.23 -7.83
C ASP A 491 11.79 -2.89 -9.16
N GLY A 492 10.99 -1.81 -9.18
CA GLY A 492 10.24 -1.38 -10.36
C GLY A 492 8.94 -2.14 -10.58
N MET A 493 8.56 -3.07 -9.70
CA MET A 493 7.27 -3.75 -9.79
C MET A 493 6.11 -2.75 -9.64
N LEU A 494 5.08 -2.90 -10.49
CA LEU A 494 3.86 -2.09 -10.44
C LEU A 494 2.70 -2.89 -9.87
N LEU A 495 2.26 -2.55 -8.67
CA LEU A 495 1.18 -3.25 -7.96
C LEU A 495 -0.18 -2.61 -8.22
N SER A 496 -1.23 -3.41 -8.30
CA SER A 496 -2.61 -2.92 -8.48
C SER A 496 -3.17 -2.42 -7.16
N THR A 497 -3.62 -1.16 -7.10
CA THR A 497 -4.29 -0.63 -5.91
C THR A 497 -5.81 -0.82 -5.98
N GLU A 498 -6.52 -0.52 -4.90
CA GLU A 498 -7.99 -0.47 -4.91
C GLU A 498 -8.55 0.84 -5.46
N LEU A 499 -7.68 1.83 -5.75
CA LEU A 499 -8.07 3.05 -6.46
C LEU A 499 -8.34 2.75 -7.94
N LEU A 500 -9.49 3.19 -8.44
CA LEU A 500 -9.90 3.04 -9.84
C LEU A 500 -9.38 4.17 -10.73
N LEU A 501 -9.09 3.86 -11.98
CA LEU A 501 -8.79 4.80 -13.06
C LEU A 501 -10.11 5.26 -13.71
N GLY A 502 -10.62 6.43 -13.27
CA GLY A 502 -11.83 7.06 -13.82
C GLY A 502 -13.07 7.00 -12.93
N ASP A 503 -14.16 7.60 -13.39
CA ASP A 503 -15.44 7.68 -12.68
C ASP A 503 -16.24 6.38 -12.82
N GLY A 504 -15.79 5.33 -12.13
CA GLY A 504 -16.50 4.16 -11.58
C GLY A 504 -17.52 3.35 -12.41
N SER A 505 -17.92 3.79 -13.60
CA SER A 505 -19.11 3.31 -14.29
C SER A 505 -18.82 2.23 -15.32
N ASN A 506 -17.59 2.14 -15.85
CA ASN A 506 -17.26 1.19 -16.94
C ASN A 506 -15.83 0.62 -16.92
N SER A 507 -14.96 1.00 -15.97
CA SER A 507 -13.56 0.58 -15.96
C SER A 507 -13.20 -0.18 -14.68
N GLU A 508 -12.88 -1.47 -14.80
CA GLU A 508 -12.27 -2.27 -13.71
C GLU A 508 -10.77 -1.97 -13.54
N LEU A 509 -10.23 -1.02 -14.32
CA LEU A 509 -8.81 -0.69 -14.32
C LEU A 509 -8.46 0.11 -13.07
N ARG A 510 -7.30 -0.24 -12.51
CA ARG A 510 -6.86 0.22 -11.20
C ARG A 510 -5.56 0.98 -11.32
N GLN A 511 -5.41 2.00 -10.49
CA GLN A 511 -4.17 2.76 -10.42
C GLN A 511 -3.04 1.86 -9.92
N ARG A 512 -1.87 2.01 -10.54
CA ARG A 512 -0.67 1.27 -10.16
C ARG A 512 0.09 1.98 -9.04
N MET A 513 0.80 1.19 -8.24
CA MET A 513 1.72 1.63 -7.21
C MET A 513 3.12 1.12 -7.54
N PRO A 514 4.13 2.00 -7.69
CA PRO A 514 5.49 1.58 -7.93
C PRO A 514 6.13 1.09 -6.63
N VAL A 515 6.85 -0.02 -6.73
CA VAL A 515 7.64 -0.61 -5.66
C VAL A 515 9.11 -0.30 -5.91
N SER A 516 9.80 0.14 -4.87
CA SER A 516 11.25 0.24 -4.85
C SER A 516 11.83 -0.80 -3.90
N VAL A 517 12.85 -1.53 -4.37
CA VAL A 517 13.58 -2.48 -3.53
C VAL A 517 15.06 -2.18 -3.68
N SER A 518 15.70 -1.80 -2.58
CA SER A 518 17.14 -1.55 -2.54
C SER A 518 17.80 -2.36 -1.45
N SER A 519 18.97 -2.93 -1.74
CA SER A 519 19.83 -3.52 -0.72
C SER A 519 20.67 -2.43 -0.07
N SER A 520 20.79 -2.46 1.26
CA SER A 520 21.61 -1.50 2.01
C SER A 520 23.13 -1.71 1.88
N ASP A 521 23.61 -2.22 0.74
CA ASP A 521 25.04 -2.33 0.43
C ASP A 521 25.50 -1.10 -0.37
N SER A 522 25.70 0.02 0.32
CA SER A 522 26.38 1.19 -0.22
C SER A 522 27.43 1.73 0.75
N THR A 523 28.48 0.95 0.97
CA THR A 523 29.83 1.55 0.99
C THR A 523 30.46 1.35 -0.38
N SER A 524 30.51 2.43 -1.13
CA SER A 524 31.31 2.60 -2.33
C SER A 524 32.80 2.38 -2.01
N SER A 525 33.32 1.20 -2.30
CA SER A 525 34.74 0.94 -2.54
C SER A 525 34.90 -0.38 -3.31
N PRO A 526 35.53 -0.38 -4.50
CA PRO A 526 35.81 -1.61 -5.20
C PRO A 526 37.11 -2.20 -4.65
N SER A 527 37.06 -3.15 -3.73
CA SER A 527 38.13 -4.15 -3.59
C SER A 527 37.81 -5.28 -2.59
N PHE A 528 38.15 -6.49 -3.02
CA PHE A 528 38.27 -7.76 -2.29
C PHE A 528 37.00 -8.54 -1.93
N GLN A 529 36.68 -9.43 -2.87
CA GLN A 529 35.90 -10.65 -2.72
C GLN A 529 36.67 -11.70 -1.90
N TRP A 530 36.21 -12.01 -0.69
CA TRP A 530 36.01 -13.38 -0.17
C TRP A 530 35.37 -13.35 1.24
N SER A 531 34.16 -13.90 1.39
CA SER A 531 33.80 -14.90 2.42
C SER A 531 32.29 -15.04 2.52
N SER A 532 31.78 -16.22 2.15
CA SER A 532 30.48 -16.72 2.57
C SER A 532 30.40 -16.77 4.10
N SER A 533 29.48 -16.00 4.68
CA SER A 533 28.76 -16.35 5.91
C SER A 533 27.59 -15.38 6.07
N GLY A 534 26.37 -15.90 6.03
CA GLY A 534 25.11 -15.16 5.96
C GLY A 534 25.00 -14.00 6.94
N LYS A 535 25.03 -12.78 6.41
CA LYS A 535 24.52 -11.58 7.06
C LYS A 535 23.26 -11.17 6.32
N ASN A 536 22.15 -11.10 7.05
CA ASN A 536 20.88 -10.58 6.57
C ASN A 536 21.10 -9.18 5.97
N GLN A 537 21.15 -9.07 4.64
CA GLN A 537 21.00 -7.78 3.98
C GLN A 537 19.61 -7.27 4.33
N SER A 538 19.53 -6.12 5.00
CA SER A 538 18.25 -5.45 5.24
C SER A 538 17.78 -4.85 3.93
N LEU A 539 16.85 -5.52 3.25
CA LEU A 539 16.18 -4.96 2.08
C LEU A 539 15.34 -3.76 2.53
N ILE A 540 15.58 -2.61 1.91
CA ILE A 540 14.75 -1.42 2.07
C ILE A 540 13.68 -1.50 0.97
N VAL A 541 12.44 -1.71 1.39
CA VAL A 541 11.27 -1.76 0.51
C VAL A 541 10.51 -0.44 0.64
N GLY A 542 10.15 0.16 -0.50
CA GLY A 542 9.33 1.35 -0.58
C GLY A 542 8.13 1.17 -1.51
N PHE A 543 7.05 1.88 -1.20
CA PHE A 543 5.81 1.92 -1.98
C PHE A 543 5.47 3.37 -2.26
N GLY A 544 5.41 3.77 -3.53
CA GLY A 544 5.05 5.15 -3.91
C GLY A 544 5.94 6.22 -3.25
N GLY A 545 7.21 5.90 -2.98
CA GLY A 545 8.15 6.76 -2.27
C GLY A 545 8.13 6.70 -0.74
N ALA A 546 7.17 5.99 -0.13
CA ALA A 546 7.14 5.75 1.32
C ALA A 546 7.85 4.45 1.68
N ASN A 547 8.79 4.50 2.63
CA ASN A 547 9.57 3.34 3.04
C ASN A 547 8.83 2.50 4.08
N PHE A 548 8.97 1.18 4.00
CA PHE A 548 8.53 0.27 5.06
C PHE A 548 9.41 0.44 6.31
N LEU A 549 8.78 0.61 7.47
CA LEU A 549 9.45 0.85 8.76
C LEU A 549 9.70 -0.42 9.59
N GLY A 550 9.21 -1.58 9.15
CA GLY A 550 9.30 -2.83 9.90
C GLY A 550 10.43 -3.75 9.44
N VAL A 551 10.65 -4.82 10.19
CA VAL A 551 11.53 -5.94 9.78
C VAL A 551 10.76 -6.97 8.95
N LYS A 552 9.51 -7.23 9.32
CA LYS A 552 8.58 -8.13 8.62
C LYS A 552 7.17 -7.54 8.63
N PRO A 553 6.41 -7.69 7.55
CA PRO A 553 5.03 -7.24 7.54
C PRO A 553 4.16 -8.12 8.45
N VAL A 554 3.02 -7.57 8.90
CA VAL A 554 2.07 -8.30 9.75
C VAL A 554 1.08 -9.03 8.88
N GLU A 555 1.00 -10.35 9.03
CA GLU A 555 0.10 -11.21 8.25
C GLU A 555 -1.13 -11.60 9.04
N ILE A 556 -2.32 -11.39 8.45
CA ILE A 556 -3.62 -11.66 9.07
C ILE A 556 -4.50 -12.36 8.04
N GLY A 557 -4.50 -13.70 8.07
CA GLY A 557 -5.21 -14.50 7.07
C GLY A 557 -4.77 -14.14 5.64
N ASN A 558 -5.69 -13.54 4.87
CA ASN A 558 -5.48 -13.10 3.50
C ASN A 558 -4.98 -11.65 3.35
N THR A 559 -4.79 -10.94 4.47
CA THR A 559 -4.36 -9.54 4.49
C THR A 559 -2.94 -9.41 5.02
N VAL A 560 -2.14 -8.52 4.42
CA VAL A 560 -0.79 -8.16 4.88
C VAL A 560 -0.77 -6.68 5.21
N ILE A 561 -0.14 -6.29 6.32
CA ILE A 561 0.00 -4.89 6.73
C ILE A 561 1.48 -4.49 6.68
N TYR A 562 1.78 -3.42 5.95
CA TYR A 562 3.07 -2.74 5.94
C TYR A 562 2.95 -1.40 6.66
N ILE A 563 3.78 -1.17 7.67
CA ILE A 563 3.88 0.14 8.31
C ILE A 563 4.79 1.03 7.46
N VAL A 564 4.29 2.14 6.93
CA VAL A 564 5.02 3.01 6.02
C VAL A 564 5.44 4.34 6.66
N SER A 565 6.50 4.94 6.14
CA SER A 565 7.14 6.15 6.69
C SER A 565 6.30 7.42 6.56
N GLN A 566 5.38 7.46 5.60
CA GLN A 566 4.56 8.64 5.29
C GLN A 566 3.25 8.23 4.59
N MET A 567 2.28 9.14 4.55
CA MET A 567 1.10 8.99 3.69
C MET A 567 1.53 8.99 2.23
N ILE A 568 0.95 8.10 1.43
CA ILE A 568 1.24 7.96 0.00
C ILE A 568 0.18 8.70 -0.80
N GLU A 569 0.61 9.72 -1.54
CA GLU A 569 -0.29 10.48 -2.41
C GLU A 569 -0.52 9.76 -3.74
N PRO A 570 -1.76 9.74 -4.27
CA PRO A 570 -2.01 9.25 -5.61
C PRO A 570 -1.28 10.12 -6.64
N PRO A 571 -0.92 9.57 -7.82
CA PRO A 571 -0.24 10.34 -8.86
C PRO A 571 -1.03 11.57 -9.29
N SER A 572 -0.29 12.64 -9.60
CA SER A 572 -0.84 13.93 -10.01
C SER A 572 -1.40 13.92 -11.44
N ASP A 573 -2.12 14.99 -11.80
CA ASP A 573 -2.57 15.27 -13.16
C ASP A 573 -1.42 15.26 -14.19
N LEU A 574 -1.75 14.83 -15.41
CA LEU A 574 -0.83 14.66 -16.53
C LEU A 574 0.02 15.90 -16.78
N LEU A 575 -0.60 17.09 -16.81
CA LEU A 575 0.11 18.33 -17.08
C LEU A 575 1.10 18.67 -15.97
N ARG A 576 0.75 18.39 -14.71
CA ARG A 576 1.63 18.66 -13.56
C ARG A 576 2.84 17.74 -13.57
N VAL A 577 2.65 16.46 -13.91
CA VAL A 577 3.76 15.51 -14.06
C VAL A 577 4.64 15.91 -15.24
N ALA A 578 4.06 16.23 -16.40
CA ALA A 578 4.82 16.67 -17.57
C ALA A 578 5.62 17.97 -17.32
N LEU A 579 5.05 18.94 -16.59
CA LEU A 579 5.74 20.20 -16.21
C LEU A 579 6.92 19.99 -15.25
N SER A 580 6.98 18.87 -14.55
CA SER A 580 8.12 18.56 -13.67
C SER A 580 9.38 18.17 -14.45
N ASP A 581 9.25 17.79 -15.72
CA ASP A 581 10.36 17.46 -16.60
C ASP A 581 10.54 18.53 -17.67
N ILE A 582 11.66 19.26 -17.60
CA ILE A 582 12.01 20.34 -18.53
C ILE A 582 12.09 19.88 -20.00
N ARG A 583 12.33 18.59 -20.25
CA ARG A 583 12.41 18.02 -21.60
C ARG A 583 11.07 17.95 -22.31
N LEU A 584 9.96 18.17 -21.61
CA LEU A 584 8.60 18.02 -22.14
C LEU A 584 7.90 19.37 -22.36
N SER A 585 8.60 20.48 -22.12
CA SER A 585 8.03 21.84 -22.16
C SER A 585 7.36 22.21 -23.48
N THR A 586 7.92 21.76 -24.62
CA THR A 586 7.38 22.04 -25.95
C THR A 586 6.04 21.33 -26.16
N CYS A 587 5.94 20.06 -25.75
CA CYS A 587 4.68 19.31 -25.83
C CYS A 587 3.58 19.99 -24.99
N VAL A 588 3.92 20.35 -23.75
CA VAL A 588 2.99 21.03 -22.85
C VAL A 588 2.54 22.37 -23.45
N ALA A 589 3.46 23.16 -23.99
CA ALA A 589 3.13 24.42 -24.68
C ALA A 589 2.21 24.20 -25.89
N SER A 590 2.41 23.13 -26.66
CA SER A 590 1.53 22.75 -27.76
C SER A 590 0.11 22.43 -27.28
N ILE A 591 -0.05 21.66 -26.20
CA ILE A 591 -1.36 21.36 -25.59
C ILE A 591 -2.09 22.64 -25.18
N PHE A 592 -1.39 23.57 -24.51
CA PHE A 592 -1.95 24.87 -24.12
C PHE A 592 -2.33 25.74 -25.33
N SER A 593 -1.56 25.68 -26.42
CA SER A 593 -1.84 26.48 -27.64
C SER A 593 -3.16 26.07 -28.31
N VAL A 594 -3.52 24.79 -28.24
CA VAL A 594 -4.74 24.25 -28.85
C VAL A 594 -5.93 24.15 -27.90
N LYS A 595 -5.73 24.44 -26.61
CA LYS A 595 -6.74 24.36 -25.53
C LYS A 595 -7.30 22.95 -25.30
N LEU A 596 -6.43 21.95 -25.21
CA LEU A 596 -6.80 20.54 -24.98
C LEU A 596 -6.73 20.12 -23.50
N GLU A 597 -6.48 21.04 -22.56
CA GLU A 597 -6.23 20.71 -21.16
C GLU A 597 -7.43 20.04 -20.50
N GLU A 598 -8.63 20.60 -20.70
CA GLU A 598 -9.87 20.08 -20.12
C GLU A 598 -10.28 18.73 -20.73
N GLU A 599 -10.00 18.52 -22.02
CA GLU A 599 -10.23 17.23 -22.68
C GLU A 599 -9.37 16.16 -22.02
N PHE A 600 -8.06 16.39 -21.88
CA PHE A 600 -7.14 15.40 -21.32
C PHE A 600 -7.40 15.09 -19.85
N LYS A 601 -7.88 16.05 -19.06
CA LYS A 601 -8.32 15.81 -17.67
C LYS A 601 -9.58 14.95 -17.57
N SER A 602 -10.48 15.06 -18.55
CA SER A 602 -11.74 14.30 -18.57
C SER A 602 -11.55 12.83 -18.96
N LEU A 603 -10.43 12.51 -19.61
CA LEU A 603 -10.10 11.16 -20.03
C LEU A 603 -9.68 10.29 -18.85
N SER A 604 -9.91 8.98 -18.97
CA SER A 604 -9.48 7.99 -17.99
C SER A 604 -8.88 6.78 -18.68
N ALA A 605 -7.94 6.12 -18.00
CA ALA A 605 -7.23 4.94 -18.47
C ALA A 605 -6.51 5.13 -19.82
N ILE A 606 -5.71 6.19 -19.92
CA ILE A 606 -4.95 6.52 -21.13
C ILE A 606 -3.44 6.27 -20.96
N THR A 607 -2.73 6.17 -22.07
CA THR A 607 -1.26 6.31 -22.11
C THR A 607 -0.93 7.50 -22.98
N PHE A 608 -0.22 8.48 -22.44
CA PHE A 608 0.20 9.65 -23.20
C PHE A 608 1.66 9.50 -23.63
N LEU A 609 1.87 9.39 -24.94
CA LEU A 609 3.19 9.35 -25.53
C LEU A 609 3.70 10.78 -25.68
N VAL A 610 4.69 11.17 -24.89
CA VAL A 610 5.17 12.56 -24.85
C VAL A 610 6.51 12.68 -25.58
N PRO A 611 6.55 13.35 -26.74
CA PRO A 611 7.81 13.60 -27.41
C PRO A 611 8.65 14.62 -26.64
N THR A 612 9.95 14.39 -26.60
CA THR A 612 10.92 15.35 -26.04
C THR A 612 11.00 16.65 -26.86
N ASN A 613 11.51 17.72 -26.25
CA ASN A 613 11.77 18.99 -26.93
C ASN A 613 12.66 18.81 -28.18
N ASP A 614 13.63 17.89 -28.11
CA ASP A 614 14.51 17.55 -29.23
C ASP A 614 13.72 16.89 -30.37
N ALA A 615 12.77 16.00 -30.05
CA ALA A 615 11.87 15.38 -31.03
C ALA A 615 11.05 16.42 -31.81
N PHE A 616 10.51 17.42 -31.12
CA PHE A 616 9.81 18.54 -31.77
C PHE A 616 10.74 19.41 -32.62
N ALA A 617 12.00 19.60 -32.20
CA ALA A 617 12.98 20.35 -32.97
C ALA A 617 13.38 19.63 -34.27
N GLU A 618 13.38 18.29 -34.29
CA GLU A 618 13.69 17.47 -35.47
C GLU A 618 12.65 17.61 -36.59
N LEU A 619 11.40 17.94 -36.27
CA LEU A 619 10.35 18.20 -37.26
C LEU A 619 10.63 19.43 -38.15
N GLY A 620 11.50 20.35 -37.71
CA GLY A 620 11.88 21.53 -38.46
C GLY A 620 10.69 22.35 -38.94
N LEU A 621 10.57 22.56 -40.26
CA LEU A 621 9.49 23.34 -40.86
C LEU A 621 8.08 22.78 -40.60
N ILE A 622 7.96 21.49 -40.29
CA ILE A 622 6.66 20.88 -39.94
C ILE A 622 6.16 21.44 -38.61
N MET A 623 7.05 21.60 -37.62
CA MET A 623 6.69 22.20 -36.34
C MET A 623 6.28 23.67 -36.49
N ASP A 624 7.05 24.44 -37.27
CA ASP A 624 6.71 25.83 -37.60
C ASP A 624 5.34 25.95 -38.28
N TYR A 625 4.99 24.97 -39.13
CA TYR A 625 3.66 24.87 -39.72
C TYR A 625 2.61 24.58 -38.66
N LEU A 626 2.77 23.52 -37.85
CA LEU A 626 1.77 23.06 -36.87
C LEU A 626 1.39 24.13 -35.85
N LEU A 627 2.32 25.03 -35.48
CA LEU A 627 2.08 26.14 -34.54
C LEU A 627 1.28 27.31 -35.13
N LEU A 628 0.92 27.28 -36.41
CA LEU A 628 0.09 28.33 -37.02
C LEU A 628 -1.39 28.14 -36.63
N GLU A 629 -2.11 29.25 -36.43
CA GLU A 629 -3.55 29.17 -36.10
C GLU A 629 -4.36 28.42 -37.18
N ARG A 630 -3.98 28.57 -38.45
CA ARG A 630 -4.66 27.90 -39.59
C ARG A 630 -4.46 26.38 -39.63
N SER A 631 -3.49 25.83 -38.91
CA SER A 631 -3.17 24.40 -38.84
C SER A 631 -3.50 23.80 -37.48
N ARG A 632 -4.24 24.53 -36.66
CA ARG A 632 -4.63 24.10 -35.32
C ARG A 632 -5.30 22.72 -35.32
N GLU A 633 -6.13 22.42 -36.33
CA GLU A 633 -6.78 21.12 -36.47
C GLU A 633 -5.77 19.97 -36.69
N ASP A 634 -4.71 20.20 -37.46
CA ASP A 634 -3.65 19.22 -37.68
C ASP A 634 -2.86 18.99 -36.39
N LEU A 635 -2.55 20.05 -35.62
CA LEU A 635 -1.89 19.90 -34.32
C LEU A 635 -2.76 19.15 -33.30
N ILE A 636 -4.07 19.40 -33.28
CA ILE A 636 -5.01 18.63 -32.43
C ILE A 636 -4.97 17.15 -32.79
N LYS A 637 -4.99 16.80 -34.09
CA LYS A 637 -4.88 15.40 -34.54
C LYS A 637 -3.56 14.76 -34.10
N VAL A 638 -2.44 15.45 -34.28
CA VAL A 638 -1.13 14.96 -33.82
C VAL A 638 -1.14 14.70 -32.32
N LEU A 639 -1.64 15.64 -31.51
CA LEU A 639 -1.68 15.46 -30.05
C LEU A 639 -2.63 14.33 -29.62
N ARG A 640 -3.77 14.16 -30.28
CA ARG A 640 -4.69 13.03 -30.03
C ARG A 640 -4.10 11.69 -30.48
N TYR A 641 -3.29 11.67 -31.53
CA TYR A 641 -2.62 10.46 -32.01
C TYR A 641 -1.62 9.94 -30.97
N HIS A 642 -0.99 10.84 -30.22
CA HIS A 642 -0.10 10.49 -29.11
C HIS A 642 -0.83 10.02 -27.84
N THR A 643 -2.16 10.08 -27.80
CA THR A 643 -2.95 9.61 -26.67
C THR A 643 -3.54 8.25 -26.99
N LEU A 644 -3.06 7.19 -26.34
CA LEU A 644 -3.61 5.84 -26.45
C LEU A 644 -4.81 5.69 -25.52
N THR A 645 -5.85 4.99 -25.96
CA THR A 645 -7.10 4.81 -25.19
C THR A 645 -7.05 3.65 -24.19
N GLU A 646 -5.86 3.11 -23.93
CA GLU A 646 -5.61 2.06 -22.94
C GLU A 646 -4.38 2.45 -22.10
N PRO A 647 -4.33 2.11 -20.80
CA PRO A 647 -3.15 2.32 -19.97
C PRO A 647 -2.15 1.19 -20.23
N ILE A 648 -0.92 1.56 -20.56
CA ILE A 648 0.17 0.66 -20.90
C ILE A 648 1.30 0.91 -19.91
N TYR A 649 1.89 -0.19 -19.45
CA TYR A 649 3.04 -0.15 -18.57
C TYR A 649 4.16 -1.00 -19.19
N LEU A 650 5.40 -0.48 -19.15
CA LEU A 650 6.58 -1.10 -19.76
C LEU A 650 6.85 -2.50 -19.20
N GLY A 651 6.55 -2.72 -17.92
CA GLY A 651 6.65 -4.02 -17.25
C GLY A 651 5.70 -5.09 -17.81
N ASP A 652 4.50 -4.69 -18.25
CA ASP A 652 3.45 -5.61 -18.73
C ASP A 652 3.67 -6.04 -20.20
N LEU A 653 4.54 -5.34 -20.93
CA LEU A 653 4.88 -5.64 -22.32
C LEU A 653 5.69 -6.94 -22.44
N LYS A 654 5.27 -7.82 -23.36
CA LYS A 654 5.94 -9.10 -23.65
C LYS A 654 7.07 -8.91 -24.67
N ILE A 655 8.22 -9.48 -24.38
CA ILE A 655 9.40 -9.41 -25.26
C ILE A 655 9.12 -10.17 -26.57
N GLY A 656 9.50 -9.58 -27.70
CA GLY A 656 9.35 -10.15 -29.03
C GLY A 656 7.93 -10.10 -29.59
N HIS A 657 7.00 -9.42 -28.90
CA HIS A 657 5.65 -9.20 -29.38
C HIS A 657 5.48 -7.78 -29.89
N ASN A 658 4.88 -7.69 -31.08
CA ASN A 658 4.31 -6.45 -31.60
C ASN A 658 2.82 -6.42 -31.24
N LYS A 659 2.38 -5.35 -30.56
CA LYS A 659 0.97 -5.12 -30.27
C LYS A 659 0.55 -3.74 -30.78
N ARG A 660 -0.61 -3.71 -31.43
CA ARG A 660 -1.30 -2.49 -31.86
C ARG A 660 -2.20 -1.93 -30.75
N TYR A 661 -2.26 -0.60 -30.67
CA TYR A 661 -3.05 0.15 -29.72
C TYR A 661 -3.84 1.26 -30.42
N PRO A 662 -5.14 1.40 -30.13
CA PRO A 662 -5.94 2.50 -30.66
C PRO A 662 -5.57 3.83 -30.00
N THR A 663 -5.56 4.87 -30.82
CA THR A 663 -5.32 6.26 -30.39
C THR A 663 -6.64 7.02 -30.27
N LEU A 664 -6.63 8.15 -29.56
CA LEU A 664 -7.80 9.03 -29.43
C LEU A 664 -8.18 9.71 -30.74
N GLU A 665 -7.23 9.84 -31.67
CA GLU A 665 -7.47 10.38 -33.02
C GLU A 665 -8.30 9.41 -33.88
N GLY A 666 -8.17 8.11 -33.63
CA GLY A 666 -8.85 7.02 -34.35
C GLY A 666 -7.88 6.08 -35.07
N GLY A 667 -6.65 6.54 -35.35
CA GLY A 667 -5.56 5.71 -35.87
C GLY A 667 -5.00 4.69 -34.86
N GLU A 668 -4.06 3.86 -35.32
CA GLU A 668 -3.38 2.84 -34.51
C GLU A 668 -1.88 3.19 -34.35
N ILE A 669 -1.30 2.85 -33.20
CA ILE A 669 0.15 2.87 -32.93
C ILE A 669 0.60 1.45 -32.55
N TYR A 670 1.79 1.07 -32.99
CA TYR A 670 2.39 -0.23 -32.71
C TYR A 670 3.49 -0.04 -31.67
N ILE A 671 3.52 -0.91 -30.66
CA ILE A 671 4.55 -0.92 -29.62
C ILE A 671 5.22 -2.29 -29.63
N ASP A 672 6.55 -2.25 -29.72
CA ASP A 672 7.43 -3.41 -29.80
C ASP A 672 8.39 -3.42 -28.61
N LYS A 673 8.56 -4.59 -27.98
CA LYS A 673 9.57 -4.78 -26.92
C LYS A 673 10.66 -5.76 -27.38
N LEU A 674 11.81 -5.21 -27.73
CA LEU A 674 12.96 -5.93 -28.29
C LEU A 674 13.81 -6.65 -27.22
N GLY A 675 13.67 -6.30 -25.93
CA GLY A 675 14.39 -6.96 -24.84
C GLY A 675 13.97 -6.49 -23.44
N THR A 676 14.81 -6.77 -22.44
CA THR A 676 14.49 -6.54 -21.02
C THR A 676 14.79 -5.12 -20.52
N GLY A 677 15.56 -4.32 -21.27
CA GLY A 677 15.89 -2.94 -20.88
C GLY A 677 14.81 -1.92 -21.27
N PRO A 678 14.76 -0.74 -20.60
CA PRO A 678 13.77 0.30 -20.89
C PRO A 678 13.92 0.91 -22.29
N ARG A 679 15.17 1.05 -22.78
CA ARG A 679 15.48 1.50 -24.15
C ARG A 679 15.21 0.46 -25.23
N ASN A 680 14.59 -0.66 -24.89
CA ASN A 680 14.28 -1.71 -25.84
C ASN A 680 12.79 -1.71 -26.22
N VAL A 681 12.05 -0.65 -25.86
CA VAL A 681 10.68 -0.44 -26.31
C VAL A 681 10.69 0.57 -27.44
N THR A 682 10.22 0.14 -28.61
CA THR A 682 10.09 0.97 -29.81
C THR A 682 8.63 1.18 -30.14
N ILE A 683 8.32 2.35 -30.69
CA ILE A 683 6.98 2.79 -31.04
C ILE A 683 7.01 3.25 -32.48
N HIS A 684 6.02 2.85 -33.27
CA HIS A 684 5.92 3.29 -34.66
C HIS A 684 4.48 3.37 -35.14
N GLY A 685 4.22 4.24 -36.12
CA GLY A 685 2.95 4.30 -36.83
C GLY A 685 2.70 3.09 -37.75
N PRO A 686 1.56 3.02 -38.45
CA PRO A 686 1.25 1.90 -39.31
C PRO A 686 2.21 1.82 -40.50
N THR A 687 2.72 0.61 -40.77
CA THR A 687 3.64 0.33 -41.88
C THR A 687 3.00 -0.57 -42.95
N LEU A 688 3.38 -0.37 -44.21
CA LEU A 688 3.04 -1.26 -45.32
C LEU A 688 4.32 -1.89 -45.86
N THR A 689 4.49 -3.21 -45.68
CA THR A 689 5.72 -3.95 -46.04
C THR A 689 7.00 -3.40 -45.41
N GLY A 690 6.91 -2.90 -44.17
CA GLY A 690 8.03 -2.29 -43.45
C GLY A 690 8.32 -0.83 -43.83
N VAL A 691 7.48 -0.23 -44.66
CA VAL A 691 7.57 1.20 -45.02
C VAL A 691 6.51 1.98 -44.22
N PRO A 692 6.88 3.02 -43.45
CA PRO A 692 5.93 3.81 -42.68
C PRO A 692 4.99 4.62 -43.60
N LEU A 693 3.70 4.61 -43.26
CA LEU A 693 2.65 5.30 -44.04
C LEU A 693 2.58 6.80 -43.78
N ASN A 694 3.13 7.25 -42.66
CA ASN A 694 3.08 8.62 -42.15
C ASN A 694 4.38 9.42 -42.39
N GLY A 695 5.40 8.80 -42.97
CA GLY A 695 6.65 9.48 -43.32
C GLY A 695 7.74 9.50 -42.28
N GLU A 696 7.61 8.67 -41.24
CA GLU A 696 8.67 8.38 -40.29
C GLU A 696 9.90 7.79 -40.99
N THR A 697 11.08 8.03 -40.44
CA THR A 697 12.34 7.51 -40.98
C THR A 697 12.90 6.35 -40.18
N ARG A 698 12.45 6.21 -38.94
CA ARG A 698 12.79 5.17 -37.97
C ARG A 698 11.68 5.07 -36.93
N ASP A 699 11.71 3.98 -36.17
CA ASP A 699 10.87 3.81 -34.99
C ASP A 699 11.37 4.73 -33.86
N SER A 700 10.43 5.19 -33.06
CA SER A 700 10.64 6.02 -31.87
C SER A 700 11.05 5.14 -30.68
N GLU A 701 12.05 5.57 -29.91
CA GLU A 701 12.49 4.86 -28.71
C GLU A 701 11.85 5.48 -27.45
N VAL A 702 11.44 4.61 -26.52
CA VAL A 702 11.01 5.05 -25.18
C VAL A 702 12.24 5.43 -24.34
N VAL A 703 12.24 6.64 -23.81
CA VAL A 703 13.39 7.28 -23.16
C VAL A 703 13.38 7.12 -21.64
N ASN A 704 12.20 6.98 -21.02
CA ASN A 704 12.09 6.83 -19.56
C ASN A 704 12.50 5.42 -19.11
N GLU A 705 13.21 5.36 -17.98
CA GLU A 705 13.66 4.08 -17.39
C GLU A 705 12.57 3.37 -16.58
N LYS A 706 11.65 4.15 -16.00
CA LYS A 706 10.52 3.70 -15.19
C LYS A 706 9.25 4.38 -15.70
N ASP A 707 8.11 3.71 -15.58
CA ASP A 707 6.80 4.24 -15.94
C ASP A 707 6.48 5.51 -15.14
N LEU A 708 6.05 6.57 -15.83
CA LEU A 708 5.58 7.78 -15.19
C LEU A 708 4.06 7.68 -15.01
N LEU A 709 3.62 7.51 -13.77
CA LEU A 709 2.20 7.37 -13.44
C LEU A 709 1.54 8.74 -13.33
N VAL A 710 0.32 8.85 -13.85
CA VAL A 710 -0.54 10.05 -13.73
C VAL A 710 -1.91 9.66 -13.19
N GLU A 711 -2.69 10.64 -12.75
CA GLU A 711 -4.00 10.46 -12.14
C GLU A 711 -4.95 9.55 -12.95
N ASN A 712 -4.90 9.69 -14.28
CA ASN A 712 -5.81 9.05 -15.22
C ASN A 712 -5.10 8.06 -16.17
N GLY A 713 -3.86 7.64 -15.88
CA GLY A 713 -3.11 6.79 -16.80
C GLY A 713 -1.60 6.74 -16.57
N SER A 714 -0.84 6.65 -17.66
CA SER A 714 0.63 6.71 -17.68
C SER A 714 1.15 7.67 -18.75
N ILE A 715 2.40 8.11 -18.59
CA ILE A 715 3.18 8.87 -19.55
C ILE A 715 4.38 8.03 -19.98
N GLU A 716 4.57 7.90 -21.29
CA GLU A 716 5.79 7.33 -21.86
C GLU A 716 6.51 8.42 -22.67
N ILE A 717 7.78 8.68 -22.36
CA ILE A 717 8.55 9.72 -23.02
C ILE A 717 9.20 9.12 -24.27
N ILE A 718 8.99 9.76 -25.41
CA ILE A 718 9.48 9.26 -26.70
C ILE A 718 10.45 10.24 -27.37
N ASP A 719 11.36 9.73 -28.19
CA ASP A 719 12.43 10.53 -28.80
C ASP A 719 12.11 11.05 -30.22
N GLN A 720 10.95 10.69 -30.78
CA GLN A 720 10.44 11.16 -32.07
C GLN A 720 8.96 11.54 -31.97
N VAL A 721 8.49 12.47 -32.79
CA VAL A 721 7.05 12.82 -32.89
C VAL A 721 6.39 11.89 -33.91
N GLU A 722 5.35 11.18 -33.49
CA GLU A 722 4.58 10.27 -34.34
C GLU A 722 3.50 11.04 -35.11
N LEU A 723 3.48 10.93 -36.45
CA LEU A 723 2.49 11.64 -37.27
C LEU A 723 1.32 10.72 -37.63
N PRO A 724 0.05 11.14 -37.47
CA PRO A 724 -1.08 10.35 -37.94
C PRO A 724 -1.12 10.34 -39.49
N THR A 725 -1.57 9.22 -40.07
CA THR A 725 -1.66 9.06 -41.53
C THR A 725 -2.59 10.07 -42.21
N ASP A 726 -3.56 10.59 -41.46
CA ASP A 726 -4.57 11.53 -41.94
C ASP A 726 -4.04 12.97 -42.02
N VAL A 727 -2.88 13.25 -41.39
CA VAL A 727 -2.20 14.55 -41.49
C VAL A 727 -1.17 14.48 -42.62
N GLU A 728 -1.65 14.67 -43.86
CA GLU A 728 -0.78 14.76 -45.03
C GLU A 728 -0.01 16.10 -45.01
N ILE A 729 1.30 16.04 -44.88
CA ILE A 729 2.22 17.18 -44.96
C ILE A 729 2.57 17.42 -46.43
N THR A 730 1.89 18.38 -47.07
CA THR A 730 2.15 18.76 -48.46
C THR A 730 3.26 19.80 -48.56
N VAL A 731 3.83 19.96 -49.76
CA VAL A 731 4.82 21.02 -50.03
C VAL A 731 4.20 22.39 -49.76
N LYS A 732 2.92 22.60 -50.10
CA LYS A 732 2.19 23.82 -49.72
C LYS A 732 2.26 24.09 -48.21
N LYS A 733 1.94 23.11 -47.37
CA LYS A 733 2.00 23.25 -45.90
C LYS A 733 3.41 23.57 -45.39
N LEU A 734 4.44 23.00 -46.00
CA LEU A 734 5.82 23.33 -45.67
C LEU A 734 6.22 24.76 -46.07
N ILE A 735 5.76 25.28 -47.23
CA ILE A 735 6.01 26.68 -47.62
C ILE A 735 5.37 27.63 -46.60
N LEU A 736 4.18 27.26 -46.16
CA LEU A 736 3.42 27.96 -45.13
C LEU A 736 4.16 27.98 -43.78
N GLY A 737 4.80 26.86 -43.38
CA GLY A 737 5.68 26.80 -42.20
C GLY A 737 6.96 27.62 -42.36
N ALA A 738 7.56 27.62 -43.56
CA ALA A 738 8.72 28.43 -43.89
C ALA A 738 8.43 29.95 -43.94
N LYS A 739 7.17 30.36 -43.78
CA LYS A 739 6.71 31.76 -43.90
C LYS A 739 7.15 32.40 -45.22
N ALA A 740 7.10 31.63 -46.31
CA ALA A 740 7.51 32.06 -47.64
C ALA A 740 6.26 32.29 -48.53
N SER A 741 5.44 33.27 -48.13
CA SER A 741 4.18 33.59 -48.80
C SER A 741 4.38 34.11 -50.22
N THR A 742 5.44 34.88 -50.43
CA THR A 742 5.80 35.42 -51.75
C THR A 742 6.12 34.30 -52.74
N MET A 743 6.96 33.33 -52.36
CA MET A 743 7.27 32.18 -53.22
C MET A 743 6.00 31.37 -53.56
N LEU A 744 5.11 31.18 -52.58
CA LEU A 744 3.83 30.49 -52.82
C LEU A 744 3.01 31.21 -53.90
N GLU A 745 2.87 32.53 -53.80
CA GLU A 745 2.15 33.36 -54.77
C GLU A 745 2.81 33.32 -56.16
N LEU A 746 4.14 33.34 -56.24
CA LEU A 746 4.87 33.23 -57.51
C LEU A 746 4.65 31.86 -58.18
N ILE A 747 4.57 30.78 -57.40
CA ILE A 747 4.25 29.43 -57.93
C ILE A 747 2.81 29.37 -58.45
N GLU A 748 1.86 29.94 -57.70
CA GLU A 748 0.44 29.96 -58.10
C GLU A 748 0.21 30.84 -59.35
N THR A 749 0.85 32.01 -59.43
CA THR A 749 0.76 32.93 -60.57
C THR A 749 1.48 32.43 -61.83
N SER A 750 2.56 31.65 -61.68
CA SER A 750 3.29 31.04 -62.80
C SER A 750 2.61 29.80 -63.40
N ASN A 751 1.42 29.41 -62.91
CA ASN A 751 0.68 28.22 -63.31
C ASN A 751 1.44 26.90 -63.02
N LEU A 752 2.26 26.91 -61.97
CA LEU A 752 3.03 25.77 -61.47
C LEU A 752 2.46 25.21 -60.16
N SER A 753 1.19 25.52 -59.84
CA SER A 753 0.50 25.05 -58.64
C SER A 753 0.42 23.53 -58.51
N TRP A 754 0.54 22.79 -59.62
CA TRP A 754 0.60 21.33 -59.64
C TRP A 754 1.79 20.75 -58.87
N VAL A 755 2.87 21.53 -58.70
CA VAL A 755 4.05 21.15 -57.90
C VAL A 755 3.74 21.12 -56.40
N LEU A 756 2.79 21.96 -55.94
CA LEU A 756 2.50 22.16 -54.52
C LEU A 756 1.75 21.01 -53.85
N ASN A 757 0.90 20.32 -54.64
CA ASN A 757 0.09 19.20 -54.16
C ASN A 757 0.65 17.83 -54.58
N SER A 758 1.73 17.80 -55.39
CA SER A 758 2.28 16.57 -55.99
C SER A 758 1.23 15.72 -56.74
N ASP A 759 0.13 16.34 -57.17
CA ASP A 759 -1.01 15.68 -57.81
C ASP A 759 -0.85 15.70 -59.33
N LEU A 760 -0.05 14.79 -59.85
CA LEU A 760 -0.16 14.41 -61.26
C LEU A 760 -1.11 13.23 -61.38
N LYS A 761 -2.39 13.50 -61.67
CA LYS A 761 -3.20 12.59 -62.47
C LYS A 761 -2.84 12.89 -63.93
N ASP A 762 -2.15 11.97 -64.60
CA ASP A 762 -1.73 12.09 -65.99
C ASP A 762 -2.83 12.66 -66.90
N GLY A 763 -2.46 13.54 -67.84
CA GLY A 763 -3.31 13.82 -69.02
C GLY A 763 -3.38 15.23 -69.60
N ARG A 764 -2.39 16.13 -69.43
CA ARG A 764 -2.38 17.41 -70.18
C ARG A 764 -1.00 17.86 -70.65
N PHE A 765 -0.39 17.08 -71.55
CA PHE A 765 0.51 17.60 -72.58
C PHE A 765 0.31 16.74 -73.85
N GLU A 766 -0.91 16.76 -74.39
CA GLU A 766 -1.11 16.48 -75.81
C GLU A 766 -1.14 17.80 -76.57
N ASN A 767 -0.38 17.81 -77.66
CA ASN A 767 -0.42 18.74 -78.80
C ASN A 767 0.34 20.07 -78.67
N SER A 768 1.63 20.01 -79.00
CA SER A 768 2.19 20.95 -79.96
C SER A 768 3.12 20.24 -80.93
N THR A 769 2.79 20.40 -82.20
CA THR A 769 3.31 19.76 -83.42
C THR A 769 4.74 20.13 -83.79
N HIS A 770 5.40 19.18 -84.50
CA HIS A 770 6.67 19.26 -85.25
C HIS A 770 7.93 19.38 -84.37
N ASP A 771 8.83 18.40 -84.34
CA ASP A 771 9.77 18.11 -85.43
C ASP A 771 10.58 16.83 -85.10
N ASN A 772 11.03 16.15 -86.16
CA ASN A 772 11.83 14.94 -86.09
C ASN A 772 13.29 15.28 -85.70
N SER A 773 13.77 14.78 -84.56
CA SER A 773 14.99 13.93 -84.50
C SER A 773 15.55 13.79 -83.07
N ARG A 774 16.11 12.59 -82.84
CA ARG A 774 17.00 12.14 -81.75
C ARG A 774 16.33 11.47 -80.56
N ASN A 775 16.32 10.13 -80.66
CA ASN A 775 16.41 9.12 -79.62
C ASN A 775 16.68 9.65 -78.19
N TYR A 776 15.61 9.90 -77.46
CA TYR A 776 15.54 9.59 -76.03
C TYR A 776 14.50 8.49 -75.88
N GLN A 777 14.95 7.24 -75.83
CA GLN A 777 14.15 6.15 -75.28
C GLN A 777 14.02 6.41 -73.77
N SER A 778 13.10 7.30 -73.40
CA SER A 778 12.70 7.44 -72.01
C SER A 778 11.86 6.23 -71.64
N SER A 779 12.45 5.36 -70.83
CA SER A 779 11.82 4.20 -70.20
C SER A 779 11.16 4.57 -68.86
N SER A 780 10.71 5.81 -68.68
CA SER A 780 9.89 6.22 -67.54
C SER A 780 8.40 6.12 -67.89
N ARG A 781 7.88 4.88 -67.95
CA ARG A 781 6.44 4.60 -67.94
C ARG A 781 5.83 5.17 -66.64
N GLY A 782 4.99 6.20 -66.74
CA GLY A 782 3.88 6.49 -65.81
C GLY A 782 4.16 6.61 -64.30
N PHE A 783 5.36 6.95 -63.86
CA PHE A 783 5.62 7.18 -62.43
C PHE A 783 5.38 8.65 -62.06
N GLN A 784 4.49 8.90 -61.08
CA GLN A 784 4.34 10.21 -60.44
C GLN A 784 5.69 10.65 -59.84
N ARG A 785 6.23 11.78 -60.30
CA ARG A 785 7.43 12.42 -59.72
C ARG A 785 7.03 13.33 -58.57
N SER A 786 7.82 13.36 -57.49
CA SER A 786 7.74 14.44 -56.50
C SER A 786 8.70 15.57 -56.82
N PHE A 787 8.55 16.68 -56.11
CA PHE A 787 9.37 17.86 -56.29
C PHE A 787 9.87 18.40 -54.96
N SER A 788 11.14 18.77 -54.94
CA SER A 788 11.75 19.52 -53.84
C SER A 788 11.91 20.98 -54.25
N ILE A 789 11.39 21.89 -53.43
CA ILE A 789 11.41 23.33 -53.70
C ILE A 789 12.52 23.98 -52.90
N LEU A 790 13.41 24.66 -53.61
CA LEU A 790 14.32 25.64 -53.06
C LEU A 790 13.50 26.90 -52.77
N CYS A 791 13.15 27.15 -51.52
CA CYS A 791 12.15 28.15 -51.16
C CYS A 791 12.82 29.37 -50.50
N PRO A 792 13.03 30.50 -51.20
CA PRO A 792 13.53 31.71 -50.58
C PRO A 792 12.54 32.27 -49.58
N THR A 793 13.03 32.82 -48.47
CA THR A 793 12.20 33.51 -47.49
C THR A 793 11.63 34.81 -48.06
N ASP A 794 10.53 35.32 -47.49
CA ASP A 794 9.93 36.59 -47.92
C ASP A 794 10.94 37.77 -47.80
N GLU A 795 11.83 37.73 -46.80
CA GLU A 795 12.94 38.68 -46.66
C GLU A 795 13.93 38.59 -47.84
N ALA A 796 14.20 37.38 -48.37
CA ALA A 796 15.08 37.19 -49.51
C ALA A 796 14.55 37.91 -50.76
N PHE A 797 13.23 37.93 -50.97
CA PHE A 797 12.61 38.60 -52.10
C PHE A 797 12.70 40.14 -52.04
N THR A 798 12.90 40.73 -50.86
CA THR A 798 13.13 42.18 -50.72
C THR A 798 14.46 42.65 -51.35
N LYS A 799 15.40 41.72 -51.55
CA LYS A 799 16.74 41.99 -52.10
C LYS A 799 16.75 42.04 -53.63
N ILE A 800 15.66 41.67 -54.29
CA ILE A 800 15.55 41.63 -55.74
C ILE A 800 14.41 42.53 -56.25
N ASN A 801 14.53 43.00 -57.49
CA ASN A 801 13.46 43.76 -58.14
C ASN A 801 12.35 42.82 -58.64
N LEU A 802 11.38 42.53 -57.78
CA LEU A 802 10.28 41.62 -58.12
C LEU A 802 9.44 42.11 -59.32
N THR A 803 9.28 43.43 -59.48
CA THR A 803 8.51 44.04 -60.58
C THR A 803 9.05 43.62 -61.95
N TYR A 804 10.37 43.52 -62.09
CA TYR A 804 11.03 43.08 -63.32
C TYR A 804 10.63 41.65 -63.75
N TYR A 805 10.33 40.78 -62.78
CA TYR A 805 9.87 39.41 -63.04
C TYR A 805 8.35 39.36 -63.22
N LEU A 806 7.58 40.12 -62.45
CA LEU A 806 6.11 40.16 -62.55
C LEU A 806 5.60 40.77 -63.86
N GLU A 807 6.34 41.67 -64.49
CA GLU A 807 5.99 42.27 -65.79
C GLU A 807 6.04 41.26 -66.96
N ASP A 808 6.87 40.21 -66.86
CA ASP A 808 7.11 39.26 -67.95
C ASP A 808 6.92 37.82 -67.44
N ARG A 809 5.84 37.18 -67.91
CA ARG A 809 5.47 35.81 -67.54
C ARG A 809 6.59 34.80 -67.80
N ILE A 810 7.40 34.98 -68.85
CA ILE A 810 8.50 34.06 -69.17
C ILE A 810 9.60 34.17 -68.12
N ARG A 811 9.94 35.39 -67.70
CA ARG A 811 10.98 35.62 -66.67
C ARG A 811 10.52 35.11 -65.31
N LEU A 812 9.27 35.35 -64.95
CA LEU A 812 8.66 34.80 -63.74
C LEU A 812 8.75 33.27 -63.74
N GLN A 813 8.38 32.64 -64.86
CA GLN A 813 8.44 31.20 -65.01
C GLN A 813 9.89 30.68 -64.92
N GLU A 814 10.85 31.31 -65.59
CA GLU A 814 12.28 30.96 -65.48
C GLU A 814 12.79 31.02 -64.03
N LEU A 815 12.39 32.06 -63.29
CA LEU A 815 12.74 32.24 -61.88
C LEU A 815 12.20 31.11 -61.02
N VAL A 816 10.91 30.78 -61.15
CA VAL A 816 10.29 29.71 -60.35
C VAL A 816 10.86 28.34 -60.73
N LEU A 817 11.10 28.06 -62.01
CA LEU A 817 11.69 26.79 -62.47
C LEU A 817 13.11 26.56 -61.94
N GLN A 818 13.91 27.63 -61.76
CA GLN A 818 15.24 27.55 -61.14
C GLN A 818 15.21 27.05 -59.68
N HIS A 819 14.04 27.13 -59.03
CA HIS A 819 13.85 26.78 -57.63
C HIS A 819 13.16 25.43 -57.45
N ILE A 820 12.84 24.69 -58.51
CA ILE A 820 12.15 23.41 -58.42
C ILE A 820 13.08 22.29 -58.89
N ILE A 821 13.35 21.34 -58.01
CA ILE A 821 14.14 20.13 -58.28
C ILE A 821 13.19 18.94 -58.38
N PRO A 822 13.08 18.24 -59.53
CA PRO A 822 12.38 16.97 -59.60
C PRO A 822 13.13 15.91 -58.78
N THR A 823 12.41 15.22 -57.90
CA THR A 823 12.95 14.13 -57.08
C THR A 823 12.53 12.79 -57.64
N ASP A 824 13.50 12.03 -58.14
CA ASP A 824 13.28 10.67 -58.61
C ASP A 824 13.39 9.66 -57.47
N PRO A 825 12.64 8.54 -57.52
CA PRO A 825 12.65 7.49 -56.50
C PRO A 825 14.06 6.89 -56.22
N SER A 826 14.95 6.90 -57.21
CA SER A 826 16.31 6.37 -57.11
C SER A 826 17.30 7.29 -56.39
N SER A 827 16.90 8.52 -56.04
CA SER A 827 17.78 9.50 -55.38
C SER A 827 18.20 9.11 -53.96
N PHE A 828 17.53 8.14 -53.34
CA PHE A 828 17.88 7.55 -52.05
C PHE A 828 18.56 6.17 -52.16
N ASP A 829 18.67 5.60 -53.36
CA ASP A 829 19.09 4.20 -53.58
C ASP A 829 20.56 4.07 -54.06
N GLN A 830 21.38 5.09 -53.83
CA GLN A 830 22.80 5.04 -54.18
C GLN A 830 23.60 4.37 -53.06
N ASN A 831 23.89 3.08 -53.24
CA ASN A 831 25.02 2.35 -52.68
C ASN A 831 26.36 3.02 -53.06
N ASP A 832 26.60 4.26 -52.63
CA ASP A 832 27.96 4.78 -52.52
C ASP A 832 28.50 4.21 -51.21
N GLY A 833 29.60 3.44 -51.28
CA GLY A 833 30.11 2.56 -50.23
C GLY A 833 30.62 3.22 -48.93
N ASN A 834 30.12 4.39 -48.55
CA ASN A 834 30.31 5.00 -47.24
C ASN A 834 29.05 4.78 -46.39
N GLN A 835 29.03 3.71 -45.61
CA GLN A 835 27.92 3.33 -44.71
C GLN A 835 27.79 4.22 -43.45
N ASP A 836 28.51 5.34 -43.36
CA ASP A 836 28.63 6.13 -42.12
C ASP A 836 27.91 7.50 -42.13
N GLU A 837 27.24 7.90 -43.22
CA GLU A 837 26.45 9.14 -43.22
C GLU A 837 24.98 8.88 -42.83
N VAL A 838 24.68 9.15 -41.56
CA VAL A 838 23.32 9.18 -40.99
C VAL A 838 22.45 10.11 -41.83
N VAL A 839 21.48 9.56 -42.56
CA VAL A 839 20.46 10.35 -43.26
C VAL A 839 19.64 11.08 -42.19
N GLU A 840 19.76 12.41 -42.12
CA GLU A 840 19.00 13.18 -41.15
C GLU A 840 17.48 13.02 -41.40
N PRO A 841 16.68 12.78 -40.34
CA PRO A 841 15.25 12.62 -40.46
C PRO A 841 14.61 13.88 -41.09
N PHE A 842 13.56 13.67 -41.89
CA PHE A 842 12.79 14.72 -42.56
C PHE A 842 13.56 15.66 -43.52
N ARG A 843 14.74 15.25 -44.01
CA ARG A 843 15.42 15.98 -45.10
C ARG A 843 14.84 15.60 -46.47
N PRO A 844 14.53 16.58 -47.35
CA PRO A 844 13.90 16.29 -48.65
C PRO A 844 14.85 15.75 -49.72
N LEU A 845 16.15 16.07 -49.61
CA LEU A 845 17.19 15.72 -50.57
C LEU A 845 18.45 15.25 -49.83
N TYR A 846 19.18 14.31 -50.43
CA TYR A 846 20.54 14.02 -49.98
C TYR A 846 21.45 15.20 -50.32
N ILE A 847 22.11 15.76 -49.31
CA ILE A 847 23.00 16.92 -49.47
C ILE A 847 24.41 16.44 -49.12
N GLY A 848 25.31 16.48 -50.11
CA GLY A 848 26.73 16.16 -49.96
C GLY A 848 27.60 17.22 -50.62
N ASP A 849 28.86 17.30 -50.22
CA ASP A 849 29.80 18.25 -50.84
C ASP A 849 29.98 17.95 -52.33
N GLY A 850 29.76 18.95 -53.17
CA GLY A 850 29.82 18.83 -54.63
C GLY A 850 28.65 18.09 -55.27
N LYS A 851 27.63 17.66 -54.50
CA LYS A 851 26.43 17.02 -55.07
C LYS A 851 25.69 18.04 -55.95
N VAL A 852 25.27 17.60 -57.14
CA VAL A 852 24.61 18.43 -58.15
C VAL A 852 23.21 17.90 -58.40
N TYR A 853 22.23 18.79 -58.48
CA TYR A 853 20.85 18.51 -58.86
C TYR A 853 20.43 19.38 -60.04
N SER A 854 19.73 18.80 -61.00
CA SER A 854 19.10 19.53 -62.09
C SER A 854 17.78 20.13 -61.61
N THR A 855 17.56 21.41 -61.88
CA THR A 855 16.24 22.05 -61.66
C THR A 855 15.40 21.93 -62.93
N LEU A 856 14.10 22.22 -62.85
CA LEU A 856 13.22 22.23 -64.03
C LEU A 856 13.61 23.30 -65.07
N LEU A 857 14.46 24.27 -64.71
CA LEU A 857 15.03 25.21 -65.68
C LEU A 857 16.15 24.59 -66.54
N SER A 858 16.80 23.53 -66.05
CA SER A 858 17.93 22.88 -66.71
C SER A 858 17.49 22.18 -68.00
N SER A 859 18.29 22.32 -69.06
CA SER A 859 18.11 21.56 -70.30
C SER A 859 18.15 20.04 -70.11
N ALA A 860 18.76 19.56 -69.02
CA ALA A 860 18.75 18.15 -68.65
C ALA A 860 17.33 17.64 -68.29
N GLU A 861 16.46 18.50 -67.76
CA GLU A 861 15.06 18.21 -67.43
C GLU A 861 14.09 18.77 -68.50
N GLY A 862 14.60 19.19 -69.66
CA GLY A 862 13.80 19.78 -70.75
C GLY A 862 13.51 21.28 -70.61
N GLY A 863 14.18 21.97 -69.67
CA GLY A 863 14.07 23.41 -69.49
C GLY A 863 14.86 24.25 -70.53
N PRO A 864 14.59 25.56 -70.63
CA PRO A 864 15.17 26.43 -71.66
C PRO A 864 16.64 26.84 -71.42
N SER A 865 17.24 26.56 -70.26
CA SER A 865 18.59 27.03 -69.90
C SER A 865 19.60 25.90 -69.71
N GLY A 866 20.80 26.05 -70.27
CA GLY A 866 21.94 25.17 -69.99
C GLY A 866 22.59 25.38 -68.61
N TYR A 867 22.12 26.34 -67.81
CA TYR A 867 22.69 26.71 -66.51
C TYR A 867 21.71 26.52 -65.34
N GLY A 868 20.72 25.63 -65.48
CA GLY A 868 19.73 25.36 -64.44
C GLY A 868 20.19 24.41 -63.32
N GLU A 869 21.41 23.87 -63.36
CA GLU A 869 21.90 22.94 -62.33
C GLU A 869 22.36 23.68 -61.07
N VAL A 870 22.04 23.13 -59.89
CA VAL A 870 22.47 23.63 -58.57
C VAL A 870 23.43 22.65 -57.91
N SER A 871 24.38 23.18 -57.15
CA SER A 871 25.39 22.39 -56.42
C SER A 871 25.45 22.79 -54.95
N PHE A 872 25.72 21.81 -54.10
CA PHE A 872 25.79 21.97 -52.65
C PHE A 872 27.24 21.96 -52.16
N ARG A 873 27.56 22.81 -51.18
CA ARG A 873 28.87 22.85 -50.52
C ARG A 873 28.73 23.14 -49.03
N PRO A 874 29.53 22.51 -48.16
CA PRO A 874 29.55 22.83 -46.75
C PRO A 874 30.22 24.19 -46.53
N ILE A 875 29.71 24.98 -45.57
CA ILE A 875 30.36 26.21 -45.12
C ILE A 875 31.39 25.83 -44.06
N GLU A 876 32.67 25.85 -44.41
CA GLU A 876 33.73 25.65 -43.42
C GLU A 876 33.70 26.77 -42.36
N PRO A 877 33.74 26.44 -41.05
CA PRO A 877 33.89 27.46 -40.02
C PRO A 877 35.25 28.16 -40.20
N SER A 878 35.22 29.48 -40.29
CA SER A 878 36.41 30.31 -40.53
C SER A 878 37.60 29.92 -39.64
N SER A 879 38.81 30.02 -40.19
CA SER A 879 40.09 29.65 -39.56
C SER A 879 40.40 30.39 -38.24
N ALA A 880 39.62 31.40 -37.85
CA ALA A 880 39.72 32.08 -36.56
C ALA A 880 39.24 31.21 -35.38
N SER A 881 38.35 30.24 -35.60
CA SER A 881 37.78 29.39 -34.53
C SER A 881 38.61 28.12 -34.22
N ARG A 882 39.65 27.81 -35.01
CA ARG A 882 40.52 26.64 -34.77
C ARG A 882 41.46 26.82 -33.56
N LYS A 883 41.65 28.04 -33.04
CA LYS A 883 42.53 28.30 -31.89
C LYS A 883 41.88 28.08 -30.53
N SER A 884 40.56 28.11 -30.40
CA SER A 884 39.86 27.84 -29.13
C SER A 884 39.50 26.37 -28.92
N LEU A 885 39.48 25.56 -29.98
CA LEU A 885 39.09 24.15 -29.93
C LEU A 885 40.23 23.15 -29.63
N LYS A 886 41.42 23.64 -29.23
CA LYS A 886 42.56 22.80 -28.79
C LYS A 886 42.78 22.77 -27.28
N ILE A 887 41.96 23.45 -26.48
CA ILE A 887 42.17 23.53 -25.01
C ILE A 887 41.26 22.59 -24.21
N PHE A 888 40.16 22.08 -24.76
CA PHE A 888 39.28 21.15 -24.03
C PHE A 888 39.55 19.68 -24.35
N LYS A 889 40.70 19.19 -23.88
CA LYS A 889 40.93 17.78 -23.56
C LYS A 889 41.74 17.70 -22.27
N SER A 890 41.07 17.85 -21.12
CA SER A 890 41.52 17.29 -19.83
C SER A 890 40.48 17.51 -18.72
N ASN A 891 40.17 16.43 -18.01
CA ASN A 891 39.75 16.28 -16.60
C ASN A 891 38.67 17.18 -15.97
N GLY A 892 37.59 16.52 -15.53
CA GLY A 892 37.30 16.35 -14.09
C GLY A 892 36.70 17.50 -13.28
N ASN A 893 35.41 17.32 -12.95
CA ASN A 893 34.73 17.57 -11.67
C ASN A 893 34.34 19.01 -11.20
N LYS A 894 33.07 19.09 -10.78
CA LYS A 894 32.38 20.00 -9.81
C LYS A 894 32.26 21.51 -10.08
N GLY A 895 31.02 21.99 -9.89
CA GLY A 895 30.75 23.23 -9.13
C GLY A 895 29.89 24.28 -9.83
N ASP A 896 28.60 24.24 -9.51
CA ASP A 896 27.59 25.30 -9.31
C ASP A 896 27.85 26.79 -9.69
N ASP A 897 26.72 27.37 -10.11
CA ASP A 897 26.22 28.75 -9.96
C ASP A 897 26.58 29.87 -10.95
N ASP A 898 25.46 30.39 -11.49
CA ASP A 898 25.07 31.78 -11.73
C ASP A 898 25.28 32.50 -13.08
N ASN A 899 24.11 32.74 -13.70
CA ASN A 899 23.57 33.97 -14.28
C ASN A 899 24.06 34.50 -15.64
N GLY A 900 23.10 34.51 -16.57
CA GLY A 900 22.75 35.73 -17.32
C GLY A 900 23.32 35.87 -18.73
N GLY A 901 22.63 35.28 -19.71
CA GLY A 901 22.85 35.57 -21.13
C GLY A 901 22.18 34.53 -22.00
N GLY A 902 21.05 34.88 -22.63
CA GLY A 902 20.31 33.97 -23.49
C GLY A 902 21.11 33.63 -24.74
N ASP A 903 21.73 32.46 -24.74
CA ASP A 903 22.40 31.87 -25.91
C ASP A 903 22.08 30.37 -25.97
N ASP A 904 21.20 30.02 -26.91
CA ASP A 904 21.32 28.90 -27.85
C ASP A 904 21.80 27.54 -27.26
N PHE A 905 21.00 26.95 -26.36
CA PHE A 905 21.14 25.56 -25.91
C PHE A 905 20.36 24.63 -26.85
N GLY A 906 21.06 23.70 -27.52
CA GLY A 906 20.42 22.47 -28.04
C GLY A 906 20.92 21.93 -29.38
N SER A 907 21.53 22.73 -30.27
CA SER A 907 22.02 22.19 -31.55
C SER A 907 23.51 21.89 -31.50
N ARG A 908 23.88 20.60 -31.54
CA ARG A 908 25.13 20.19 -32.23
C ARG A 908 25.23 21.04 -33.49
N LYS A 909 26.18 21.99 -33.58
CA LYS A 909 26.25 22.98 -34.66
C LYS A 909 26.28 22.25 -36.02
N LYS A 910 25.10 22.06 -36.61
CA LYS A 910 24.93 21.37 -37.88
C LYS A 910 25.74 22.12 -38.95
N PRO A 911 26.40 21.42 -39.89
CA PRO A 911 27.11 22.08 -40.97
C PRO A 911 26.13 22.95 -41.75
N LYS A 912 26.40 24.25 -41.80
CA LYS A 912 25.60 25.19 -42.60
C LYS A 912 25.92 24.91 -44.07
N TRP A 913 24.92 24.60 -44.88
CA TRP A 913 25.11 24.29 -46.30
C TRP A 913 24.89 25.55 -47.16
N MET A 914 25.69 25.66 -48.21
CA MET A 914 25.52 26.66 -49.27
C MET A 914 25.08 25.95 -50.55
N ILE A 915 24.09 26.53 -51.22
CA ILE A 915 23.64 26.12 -52.55
C ILE A 915 24.05 27.19 -53.55
N GLY A 916 24.48 26.80 -54.75
CA GLY A 916 24.81 27.74 -55.81
C GLY A 916 24.62 27.16 -57.20
N ILE A 917 24.35 28.04 -58.16
CA ILE A 917 24.15 27.66 -59.56
C ILE A 917 25.49 27.19 -60.15
N LYS A 918 25.51 25.97 -60.68
CA LYS A 918 26.71 25.36 -61.25
C LYS A 918 27.19 26.16 -62.47
N GLY A 919 28.47 26.52 -62.47
CA GLY A 919 29.07 27.33 -63.54
C GLY A 919 28.96 28.85 -63.34
N ALA A 920 28.16 29.31 -62.37
CA ALA A 920 28.19 30.71 -61.94
C ALA A 920 29.39 30.94 -61.00
N ARG A 921 30.25 31.92 -61.30
CA ARG A 921 31.30 32.37 -60.38
C ARG A 921 30.70 33.37 -59.40
N GLY A 922 30.30 32.91 -58.22
CA GLY A 922 29.93 33.79 -57.11
C GLY A 922 31.16 34.42 -56.47
N SER A 923 31.31 35.74 -56.59
CA SER A 923 32.22 36.54 -55.76
C SER A 923 31.37 37.40 -54.85
N TYR A 924 31.45 37.19 -53.54
CA TYR A 924 30.75 37.96 -52.50
C TYR A 924 31.12 39.47 -52.50
N LYS A 925 32.07 39.89 -53.34
CA LYS A 925 32.61 41.26 -53.37
C LYS A 925 31.78 42.26 -54.16
N ASP A 926 30.82 41.82 -54.98
CA ASP A 926 30.06 42.73 -55.85
C ASP A 926 28.57 42.44 -55.66
N GLY A 927 27.95 43.14 -54.71
CA GLY A 927 26.62 42.88 -54.17
C GLY A 927 25.44 43.14 -55.13
N SER A 928 25.53 42.69 -56.38
CA SER A 928 24.53 42.93 -57.42
C SER A 928 23.87 41.69 -58.01
N ARG A 929 24.36 40.47 -57.76
CA ARG A 929 23.74 39.23 -58.29
C ARG A 929 23.85 38.04 -57.34
N HIS A 930 22.72 37.46 -56.94
CA HIS A 930 22.63 36.36 -55.97
C HIS A 930 22.58 34.99 -56.67
N TYR A 931 23.75 34.42 -56.99
CA TYR A 931 23.87 33.08 -57.60
C TYR A 931 24.13 31.95 -56.61
N SER A 932 24.15 32.27 -55.33
CA SER A 932 24.33 31.34 -54.22
C SER A 932 23.50 31.78 -53.03
N SER A 933 23.00 30.83 -52.27
CA SER A 933 22.23 31.05 -51.05
C SER A 933 22.67 30.08 -49.97
N ARG A 934 22.48 30.46 -48.71
CA ARG A 934 22.63 29.56 -47.58
C ARG A 934 21.30 28.89 -47.26
N ILE A 935 21.35 27.61 -46.94
CA ILE A 935 20.20 26.85 -46.46
C ILE A 935 19.96 27.23 -44.99
N ILE A 936 18.74 27.71 -44.70
CA ILE A 936 18.31 28.13 -43.37
C ILE A 936 17.69 26.95 -42.62
N ASN A 937 16.68 26.33 -43.24
CA ASN A 937 15.90 25.24 -42.66
C ASN A 937 15.44 24.29 -43.78
N TYR A 938 14.89 23.14 -43.43
CA TYR A 938 14.37 22.17 -44.38
C TYR A 938 13.14 21.44 -43.82
N GLY A 939 12.39 20.80 -44.70
CA GLY A 939 11.27 19.94 -44.32
C GLY A 939 10.93 18.98 -45.46
N ARG A 940 10.44 17.79 -45.13
CA ARG A 940 10.06 16.75 -46.09
C ARG A 940 8.54 16.61 -46.10
N ALA A 941 7.97 16.45 -47.29
CA ALA A 941 6.55 16.17 -47.45
C ALA A 941 6.26 14.70 -47.13
N SER A 942 5.03 14.38 -46.71
CA SER A 942 4.60 13.00 -46.46
C SER A 942 4.88 12.13 -47.69
N PRO A 943 5.49 10.94 -47.54
CA PRO A 943 5.81 10.10 -48.66
C PRO A 943 4.55 9.51 -49.26
N ARG A 944 4.52 9.39 -50.59
CA ARG A 944 3.51 8.60 -51.29
C ARG A 944 4.09 7.24 -51.65
N LEU A 945 3.33 6.18 -51.34
CA LEU A 945 3.71 4.82 -51.68
C LEU A 945 3.29 4.50 -53.11
N ILE A 946 4.26 4.13 -53.95
CA ILE A 946 4.00 3.62 -55.30
C ILE A 946 4.42 2.16 -55.37
N LEU A 947 3.50 1.31 -55.86
CA LEU A 947 3.79 -0.09 -56.15
C LEU A 947 4.64 -0.18 -57.42
N GLY A 948 5.90 -0.60 -57.27
CA GLY A 948 6.78 -0.89 -58.39
C GLY A 948 6.30 -2.13 -59.17
N LEU A 949 5.60 -1.90 -60.29
CA LEU A 949 4.99 -2.93 -61.15
C LEU A 949 5.95 -4.04 -61.66
N GLN A 950 7.27 -3.85 -61.56
CA GLN A 950 8.27 -4.82 -62.05
C GLN A 950 9.08 -5.53 -60.96
N SER A 951 9.15 -5.00 -59.73
CA SER A 951 10.00 -5.55 -58.66
C SER A 951 9.22 -5.98 -57.42
N GLY A 952 7.94 -5.65 -57.31
CA GLY A 952 7.14 -5.87 -56.09
C GLY A 952 7.63 -5.04 -54.89
N ARG A 953 8.64 -4.17 -55.07
CA ARG A 953 9.12 -3.26 -54.03
C ARG A 953 8.23 -2.02 -53.98
N ILE A 954 7.85 -1.64 -52.76
CA ILE A 954 7.22 -0.35 -52.49
C ILE A 954 8.31 0.72 -52.50
N ILE A 955 8.09 1.80 -53.25
CA ILE A 955 9.01 2.93 -53.30
C ILE A 955 8.32 4.14 -52.67
N THR A 956 9.01 4.80 -51.72
CA THR A 956 8.55 6.08 -51.15
C THR A 956 9.05 7.23 -51.99
N ILE A 957 8.14 8.05 -52.48
CA ILE A 957 8.47 9.28 -53.18
C ILE A 957 7.99 10.44 -52.30
N GLY A 958 8.94 11.21 -51.75
CA GLY A 958 8.64 12.36 -50.89
C GLY A 958 9.37 13.59 -51.42
N GLY A 959 8.63 14.63 -51.75
CA GLY A 959 9.21 15.95 -52.06
C GLY A 959 9.57 16.68 -50.77
N GLY A 960 9.77 18.00 -50.87
CA GLY A 960 9.86 18.86 -49.69
C GLY A 960 10.50 20.21 -49.99
N ILE A 961 11.10 20.83 -48.97
CA ILE A 961 11.53 22.22 -49.03
C ILE A 961 12.92 22.39 -48.42
N LEU A 962 13.73 23.20 -49.10
CA LEU A 962 14.94 23.80 -48.55
C LEU A 962 14.74 25.31 -48.48
N SER A 963 14.63 25.87 -47.28
CA SER A 963 14.48 27.31 -47.06
C SER A 963 15.80 28.02 -47.31
N LEU A 964 15.76 29.11 -48.10
CA LEU A 964 16.92 29.84 -48.60
C LEU A 964 16.93 31.30 -48.11
N ASP A 965 18.12 31.83 -47.82
CA ASP A 965 18.32 33.22 -47.37
C ASP A 965 18.36 34.27 -48.50
N SER A 966 18.44 33.81 -49.74
CA SER A 966 18.59 34.61 -50.95
C SER A 966 17.88 33.91 -52.11
N VAL A 967 17.33 34.68 -53.04
CA VAL A 967 16.71 34.14 -54.26
C VAL A 967 17.81 33.72 -55.24
N LEU A 968 17.71 32.52 -55.82
CA LEU A 968 18.63 32.06 -56.87
C LEU A 968 18.18 32.59 -58.23
N GLU A 969 18.77 33.71 -58.66
CA GLU A 969 18.43 34.31 -59.95
C GLU A 969 18.97 33.46 -61.13
N PRO A 970 18.16 33.18 -62.17
CA PRO A 970 18.59 32.42 -63.35
C PRO A 970 19.89 32.98 -63.95
N TYR A 971 20.93 32.15 -64.04
CA TYR A 971 22.23 32.58 -64.54
C TYR A 971 22.18 32.83 -66.05
N LYS A 972 22.35 34.09 -66.46
CA LYS A 972 22.56 34.50 -67.85
C LYS A 972 24.04 34.84 -68.04
N PRO A 973 24.83 34.04 -68.79
CA PRO A 973 26.24 34.32 -68.98
C PRO A 973 26.44 35.65 -69.70
N ASN A 974 27.40 36.46 -69.25
CA ASN A 974 27.76 37.70 -69.94
C ASN A 974 28.22 37.40 -71.38
N ALA A 975 28.06 38.36 -72.30
CA ALA A 975 28.43 38.20 -73.72
C ALA A 975 29.89 37.72 -73.90
N TRP A 976 30.79 38.06 -72.99
CA TRP A 976 32.16 37.56 -72.97
C TRP A 976 32.28 36.07 -72.65
N ASN A 977 31.43 35.49 -71.81
CA ASN A 977 31.44 34.04 -71.56
C ASN A 977 30.87 33.25 -72.74
N ILE A 978 29.93 33.83 -73.48
CA ILE A 978 29.33 33.23 -74.68
C ILE A 978 30.30 33.33 -75.87
N TRP A 979 30.87 34.51 -76.13
CA TRP A 979 31.67 34.80 -77.33
C TRP A 979 33.18 34.85 -77.09
N GLY A 980 33.65 34.98 -75.85
CA GLY A 980 35.05 35.22 -75.53
C GLY A 980 35.98 34.08 -75.95
N ARG A 981 35.53 32.82 -75.88
CA ARG A 981 36.31 31.67 -76.40
C ARG A 981 36.47 31.75 -77.92
N TYR A 982 35.44 32.21 -78.63
CA TYR A 982 35.51 32.47 -80.07
C TYR A 982 36.38 33.68 -80.39
N LEU A 983 36.29 34.78 -79.63
CA LEU A 983 37.12 35.98 -79.81
C LEU A 983 38.61 35.70 -79.54
N VAL A 984 38.95 34.96 -78.49
CA VAL A 984 40.33 34.55 -78.19
C VAL A 984 40.83 33.56 -79.24
N GLY A 985 40.00 32.62 -79.68
CA GLY A 985 40.32 31.69 -80.77
C GLY A 985 40.59 32.43 -82.09
N CYS A 986 39.73 33.37 -82.48
CA CYS A 986 39.91 34.23 -83.64
C CYS A 986 41.16 35.11 -83.51
N GLY A 987 41.44 35.66 -82.32
CA GLY A 987 42.65 36.43 -82.04
C GLY A 987 43.93 35.59 -82.16
N PHE A 988 43.91 34.35 -81.67
CA PHE A 988 45.04 33.41 -81.79
C PHE A 988 45.27 32.97 -83.24
N LEU A 989 44.18 32.73 -83.98
CA LEU A 989 44.23 32.46 -85.42
C LEU A 989 44.82 33.65 -86.19
N PHE A 990 44.41 34.87 -85.86
CA PHE A 990 44.94 36.10 -86.46
C PHE A 990 46.44 36.29 -86.15
N LEU A 991 46.87 35.98 -84.92
CA LEU A 991 48.28 36.04 -84.51
C LEU A 991 49.14 34.98 -85.22
N LEU A 992 48.60 33.77 -85.42
CA LEU A 992 49.24 32.72 -86.23
C LEU A 992 49.40 33.15 -87.70
N ILE A 993 48.38 33.78 -88.29
CA ILE A 993 48.44 34.32 -89.66
C ILE A 993 49.52 35.42 -89.76
N LEU A 994 49.59 36.32 -88.77
CA LEU A 994 50.64 37.36 -88.71
C LEU A 994 52.05 36.76 -88.56
N LEU A 995 52.23 35.75 -87.72
CA LEU A 995 53.52 35.05 -87.56
C LEU A 995 53.93 34.31 -88.84
N ALA A 996 52.98 33.65 -89.52
CA ALA A 996 53.22 33.01 -90.81
C ALA A 996 53.60 34.05 -91.89
N GLY A 997 52.93 35.20 -91.92
CA GLY A 997 53.26 36.32 -92.80
C GLY A 997 54.66 36.90 -92.53
N ALA A 998 55.03 37.09 -91.26
CA ALA A 998 56.36 37.56 -90.87
C ALA A 998 57.47 36.54 -91.21
N ALA A 999 57.21 35.25 -91.04
CA ALA A 999 58.11 34.18 -91.45
C ALA A 999 58.29 34.14 -92.97
N GLY A 1000 57.21 34.30 -93.74
CA GLY A 1000 57.24 34.42 -95.20
C GLY A 1000 58.06 35.64 -95.66
N TYR A 1001 57.89 36.79 -95.01
CA TYR A 1001 58.66 38.01 -95.28
C TYR A 1001 60.16 37.85 -94.98
N LYS A 1002 60.50 37.13 -93.90
CA LYS A 1002 61.89 36.81 -93.53
C LYS A 1002 62.58 35.84 -94.50
N ILE A 1003 61.82 34.95 -95.13
CA ILE A 1003 62.30 34.05 -96.19
C ILE A 1003 62.46 34.82 -97.52
N TYR A 1004 61.55 35.73 -97.84
CA TYR A 1004 61.63 36.58 -99.04
C TYR A 1004 62.84 37.52 -99.01
N SER A 1005 63.15 38.14 -97.87
CA SER A 1005 64.29 39.06 -97.70
C SER A 1005 65.67 38.40 -97.75
N ARG A 1006 65.78 37.07 -97.59
CA ARG A 1006 67.06 36.33 -97.68
C ARG A 1006 67.47 35.95 -99.12
N ARG A 1007 66.62 36.11 -100.13
CA ARG A 1007 66.93 35.74 -101.53
C ARG A 1007 67.60 36.84 -102.37
N LYS A 1008 67.89 38.02 -101.82
CA LYS A 1008 68.42 39.17 -102.60
C LYS A 1008 69.93 39.48 -102.44
N PHE A 1009 70.74 38.64 -101.80
CA PHE A 1009 72.18 38.88 -101.69
C PHE A 1009 73.02 37.61 -101.83
N VAL A 1010 73.45 37.29 -103.06
CA VAL A 1010 74.78 36.69 -103.38
C VAL A 1010 75.21 37.19 -104.77
N PRO A 1011 76.43 37.76 -104.93
CA PRO A 1011 76.95 38.26 -106.19
C PRO A 1011 77.57 37.15 -107.06
N ILE A 1012 77.49 37.37 -108.38
CA ILE A 1012 78.13 36.60 -109.46
C ILE A 1012 79.64 36.88 -109.47
N LEU A 1013 80.51 35.85 -109.55
CA LEU A 1013 81.84 35.93 -110.22
C LEU A 1013 82.53 34.53 -110.37
N LEU A 1014 82.68 34.14 -111.64
CA LEU A 1014 83.80 33.43 -112.33
C LEU A 1014 84.23 31.98 -112.02
N PHE A 1015 83.93 31.10 -113.01
CA PHE A 1015 84.82 30.22 -113.80
C PHE A 1015 86.14 29.67 -113.19
N LYS A 1016 86.38 28.34 -113.27
CA LYS A 1016 87.14 27.62 -114.35
C LYS A 1016 87.55 26.18 -113.95
N LYS A 1017 87.31 25.21 -114.86
CA LYS A 1017 88.06 23.95 -115.24
C LYS A 1017 88.68 23.07 -114.11
N ARG A 1018 88.64 21.72 -114.19
CA ARG A 1018 89.19 20.86 -115.26
C ARG A 1018 88.82 19.38 -114.97
N THR A 1019 88.79 18.58 -116.03
CA THR A 1019 88.68 17.12 -116.14
C THR A 1019 89.57 16.30 -115.20
N CYS A 1020 88.98 15.32 -114.50
CA CYS A 1020 89.34 13.90 -114.40
C CYS A 1020 88.25 13.16 -113.63
#